data_AF-A0A925D1Q1-F1
#
_entry.id   AF-A0A925D1Q1-F1
#
_cell.length_a   1.000
_cell.length_b   1.000
_cell.length_c   1.000
_cell.angle_alpha   90.00
_cell.angle_beta   90.00
_cell.angle_gamma   90.00
#
_symmetry.space_group_name_H-M   'P 1'
#
loop_
_entity.id
_entity.type
_entity.pdbx_description
1 polymer ?
#
loop_
_entity_poly.entity_id
_entity_poly.type
_entity_poly.pdbx_seq_one_letter_code
_entity_poly.pdbx_strand_id
1 'polypeptide(L)'
;MRISSSILLALLGSFVISSALAASPAVPPEQAEAVAKVTLAPPPPAEVLAKIAAPAVRPVIKTKGGYAVEVDLSKQVLSVNSPKKDIWISPEVEGHQTVEVMTDGAPLQKVSAVLARLKKGRVLYATEQNGDWVLTQIVDGGKSLKGWVQKKHLKPVAEDYPPHKSLAQQGNTFASSAMLIQKGKQFDDGLYAAVELALQNGLGPVAGKRNWLPRLAGEVDAGEGGVPLAQLFAAAKLGGSNAKPPAAIAKTMDAQLKKFLADDKRSKPLGFYPWSKELASIFQQDRMLQSPLEVQLHSTGINAIAKALAADAETRKSYEQVLRVNERLTNPLKGPGYRVLLAGIDAGKPPALNPTETISFIPPSRSPEADLIMKLYGNSPIPEGFELMTEVITRLKSGKLSFQPQPDSGWYDHQLWSLESLVTFNTSAESKQLKPNEEYLKHLEELFKGTYALMRETHVKQLEQPAPRSEVPGEPKKEREKVFISPDPHVELLPTMYLRRAQSYRFVREVLQETFGQENISPMHRLTAAGPVEMDLASELDLMERLFTGAYVVACREIGMQEELPEGLGGGLPADDHAKIFLRWVASLPSDPDLAPDCRMMVPVFFDLQRQKSKVWVMLGWEHANCTLGYEKYPGIAITNADSKPVEFGKPGGEEAPEIIFHGAHRHLATPVFAEVYVTKLLNRAEFRRHCDAYQTKAAILANLE
;
A
#
# COMPACT_ATOMS: atom_id res chain seq x y z
N MET A 1 28.32 67.63 -55.47
CA MET A 1 28.94 67.74 -54.12
C MET A 1 28.54 66.48 -53.34
N ARG A 2 29.44 65.73 -52.67
CA ARG A 2 30.11 66.04 -51.37
C ARG A 2 29.08 66.33 -50.26
N ILE A 3 29.03 65.66 -49.10
CA ILE A 3 29.88 64.67 -48.39
C ILE A 3 28.91 63.82 -47.51
N SER A 4 28.85 62.48 -47.57
CA SER A 4 29.69 61.46 -46.90
C SER A 4 29.68 61.46 -45.36
N SER A 5 29.24 60.34 -44.74
CA SER A 5 29.87 59.59 -43.61
C SER A 5 28.82 58.84 -42.74
N SER A 6 29.06 57.65 -42.16
CA SER A 6 30.16 56.66 -42.30
C SER A 6 29.81 55.33 -41.55
N ILE A 7 30.20 54.14 -42.09
CA ILE A 7 30.95 53.02 -41.42
C ILE A 7 30.32 52.38 -40.13
N LEU A 8 30.17 51.05 -39.91
CA LEU A 8 30.52 49.80 -40.62
C LEU A 8 29.87 48.53 -39.97
N LEU A 9 29.89 47.39 -40.68
CA LEU A 9 29.97 45.99 -40.17
C LEU A 9 28.79 45.36 -39.38
N ALA A 10 28.81 44.04 -39.14
CA ALA A 10 28.14 43.04 -40.00
C ALA A 10 27.84 41.69 -39.28
N LEU A 11 27.07 40.82 -39.95
CA LEU A 11 26.94 39.35 -39.81
C LEU A 11 26.13 38.71 -38.64
N LEU A 12 25.23 37.80 -39.05
CA LEU A 12 24.82 36.49 -38.46
C LEU A 12 24.42 36.38 -36.97
N GLY A 13 23.19 35.90 -36.72
CA GLY A 13 22.76 35.41 -35.39
C GLY A 13 21.34 34.83 -35.34
N SER A 14 21.22 33.50 -35.44
CA SER A 14 20.16 32.59 -34.95
C SER A 14 18.69 33.04 -34.88
N PHE A 15 17.83 32.34 -35.64
CA PHE A 15 16.41 32.17 -35.29
C PHE A 15 16.30 31.35 -33.98
N VAL A 16 15.48 31.79 -33.03
CA VAL A 16 15.04 30.99 -31.88
C VAL A 16 13.52 31.05 -31.80
N ILE A 17 12.86 29.90 -31.88
CA ILE A 17 11.40 29.78 -31.74
C ILE A 17 11.07 29.53 -30.28
N SER A 18 10.47 30.50 -29.60
CA SER A 18 9.98 30.32 -28.23
C SER A 18 8.68 29.51 -28.20
N SER A 19 8.77 28.26 -27.75
CA SER A 19 7.62 27.41 -27.47
C SER A 19 6.92 27.84 -26.17
N ALA A 20 5.75 28.47 -26.28
CA ALA A 20 4.96 28.88 -25.12
C ALA A 20 4.27 27.67 -24.46
N LEU A 21 4.71 27.33 -23.24
CA LEU A 21 3.99 26.37 -22.37
C LEU A 21 2.68 27.00 -21.88
N ALA A 22 1.55 26.38 -22.22
CA ALA A 22 0.24 26.79 -21.74
C ALA A 22 0.04 26.38 -20.27
N ALA A 23 -0.12 27.35 -19.38
CA ALA A 23 -0.40 27.09 -17.97
C ALA A 23 -1.76 26.39 -17.79
N SER A 24 -1.81 25.39 -16.90
CA SER A 24 -3.08 24.82 -16.44
C SER A 24 -3.86 25.80 -15.54
N PRO A 25 -5.20 25.74 -15.49
CA PRO A 25 -6.00 26.58 -14.61
C PRO A 25 -5.66 26.31 -13.14
N ALA A 26 -5.54 27.38 -12.35
CA ALA A 26 -5.12 27.33 -10.96
C ALA A 26 -6.18 26.66 -10.04
N VAL A 27 -5.69 26.01 -8.99
CA VAL A 27 -6.49 25.54 -7.84
C VAL A 27 -6.91 26.76 -7.00
N PRO A 28 -8.11 26.79 -6.38
CA PRO A 28 -8.52 27.87 -5.49
C PRO A 28 -7.51 28.12 -4.33
N PRO A 29 -7.16 29.39 -4.02
CA PRO A 29 -6.09 29.70 -3.06
C PRO A 29 -6.26 29.08 -1.67
N GLU A 30 -7.50 28.99 -1.15
CA GLU A 30 -7.82 28.45 0.18
C GLU A 30 -7.40 26.97 0.38
N GLN A 31 -7.08 26.23 -0.68
CA GLN A 31 -6.56 24.86 -0.59
C GLN A 31 -5.05 24.75 -0.85
N ALA A 32 -4.38 25.82 -1.27
CA ALA A 32 -2.96 25.83 -1.58
C ALA A 32 -2.08 26.14 -0.36
N GLU A 33 -2.45 27.14 0.44
CA GLU A 33 -1.58 27.66 1.52
C GLU A 33 -1.46 26.71 2.73
N ALA A 34 -2.36 25.74 2.88
CA ALA A 34 -2.34 24.76 3.98
C ALA A 34 -1.50 23.50 3.71
N VAL A 35 -0.97 23.32 2.48
CA VAL A 35 -0.29 22.07 2.05
C VAL A 35 1.10 22.33 1.45
N ALA A 36 1.40 23.55 1.01
CA ALA A 36 2.61 23.90 0.27
C ALA A 36 3.88 24.10 1.12
N LYS A 37 4.30 23.05 1.86
CA LYS A 37 5.70 22.78 2.28
C LYS A 37 5.79 21.46 3.06
N VAL A 38 6.01 20.36 2.35
CA VAL A 38 6.41 19.07 2.95
C VAL A 38 7.93 18.99 3.00
N THR A 39 8.55 19.96 3.69
CA THR A 39 9.90 19.75 4.22
C THR A 39 9.84 18.61 5.23
N LEU A 40 10.83 17.72 5.25
CA LEU A 40 11.00 16.78 6.37
C LEU A 40 10.90 17.53 7.70
N ALA A 41 10.21 16.95 8.69
CA ALA A 41 10.19 17.49 10.03
C ALA A 41 11.64 17.74 10.48
N PRO A 42 11.97 18.95 10.97
CA PRO A 42 13.36 19.27 11.30
C PRO A 42 13.87 18.24 12.31
N PRO A 43 15.09 17.72 12.14
CA PRO A 43 15.57 16.60 12.94
C PRO A 43 15.45 16.93 14.43
N PRO A 44 15.06 15.97 15.29
CA PRO A 44 15.01 16.18 16.73
C PRO A 44 16.30 16.85 17.20
N PRO A 45 16.24 17.77 18.19
CA PRO A 45 17.43 18.51 18.62
C PRO A 45 18.62 17.59 18.87
N ALA A 46 19.84 18.03 18.54
CA ALA A 46 21.02 17.17 18.58
C ALA A 46 21.23 16.47 19.94
N GLU A 47 20.77 17.10 21.04
CA GLU A 47 20.76 16.56 22.41
C GLU A 47 19.77 15.41 22.64
N VAL A 48 18.72 15.29 21.82
CA VAL A 48 17.82 14.13 21.76
C VAL A 48 18.49 13.03 20.94
N LEU A 49 19.02 13.37 19.76
CA LEU A 49 19.70 12.42 18.88
C LEU A 49 20.94 11.78 19.53
N ALA A 50 21.68 12.53 20.35
CA ALA A 50 22.83 12.04 21.10
C ALA A 50 22.48 11.09 22.26
N LYS A 51 21.19 10.98 22.62
CA LYS A 51 20.68 10.07 23.68
C LYS A 51 20.05 8.79 23.11
N ILE A 52 19.74 8.75 21.82
CA ILE A 52 19.20 7.57 21.13
C ILE A 52 20.37 6.61 20.80
N ALA A 53 20.78 5.84 21.79
CA ALA A 53 21.59 4.65 21.58
C ALA A 53 20.73 3.54 20.96
N ALA A 54 21.30 2.73 20.07
CA ALA A 54 20.63 1.50 19.63
C ALA A 54 20.50 0.54 20.83
N PRO A 55 19.36 -0.16 21.01
CA PRO A 55 19.24 -1.16 22.06
C PRO A 55 20.29 -2.25 21.83
N ALA A 56 21.02 -2.62 22.87
CA ALA A 56 21.91 -3.77 22.87
C ALA A 56 21.12 -5.05 23.21
N VAL A 57 21.64 -6.21 22.82
CA VAL A 57 21.15 -7.51 23.35
C VAL A 57 21.38 -7.64 24.86
N ARG A 58 22.25 -6.78 25.42
CA ARG A 58 22.52 -6.66 26.85
C ARG A 58 22.56 -5.19 27.29
N PRO A 59 21.42 -4.51 27.50
CA PRO A 59 21.42 -3.17 28.08
C PRO A 59 21.91 -3.21 29.53
N VAL A 60 22.56 -2.12 29.95
CA VAL A 60 23.08 -1.95 31.31
C VAL A 60 22.34 -0.80 32.00
N ILE A 61 21.45 -1.13 32.92
CA ILE A 61 20.68 -0.15 33.70
C ILE A 61 21.55 0.34 34.86
N LYS A 62 21.85 1.64 34.90
CA LYS A 62 22.56 2.26 36.04
C LYS A 62 21.55 2.77 37.07
N THR A 63 21.71 2.32 38.30
CA THR A 63 20.87 2.68 39.47
C THR A 63 21.38 3.95 40.17
N LYS A 64 20.58 4.52 41.08
CA LYS A 64 21.03 5.66 41.90
C LYS A 64 22.00 5.24 43.00
N GLY A 65 21.90 4.00 43.49
CA GLY A 65 22.89 3.37 44.38
C GLY A 65 24.24 3.03 43.72
N GLY A 66 24.41 3.30 42.42
CA GLY A 66 25.67 3.06 41.70
C GLY A 66 25.87 1.64 41.17
N TYR A 67 24.92 0.72 41.42
CA TYR A 67 24.89 -0.59 40.78
C TYR A 67 24.61 -0.46 39.27
N ALA A 68 25.20 -1.37 38.49
CA ALA A 68 24.91 -1.57 37.08
C ALA A 68 24.27 -2.96 36.89
N VAL A 69 23.11 -2.99 36.23
CA VAL A 69 22.34 -4.21 35.98
C VAL A 69 22.39 -4.54 34.48
N GLU A 70 23.19 -5.53 34.10
CA GLU A 70 23.25 -6.10 32.75
C GLU A 70 22.10 -7.10 32.56
N VAL A 71 21.27 -6.86 31.54
CA VAL A 71 20.06 -7.65 31.25
C VAL A 71 20.29 -8.47 29.96
N ASP A 72 20.62 -9.75 30.09
CA ASP A 72 20.89 -10.64 28.96
C ASP A 72 19.59 -11.12 28.29
N LEU A 73 19.11 -10.33 27.31
CA LEU A 73 17.86 -10.56 26.58
C LEU A 73 17.89 -11.87 25.79
N SER A 74 19.06 -12.37 25.40
CA SER A 74 19.22 -13.63 24.64
C SER A 74 18.59 -14.86 25.31
N LYS A 75 18.40 -14.81 26.64
CA LYS A 75 17.80 -15.88 27.43
C LYS A 75 16.28 -15.79 27.56
N GLN A 76 15.67 -14.64 27.23
CA GLN A 76 14.25 -14.41 27.48
C GLN A 76 13.34 -15.14 26.46
N VAL A 77 12.06 -15.24 26.81
CA VAL A 77 10.96 -15.52 25.87
C VAL A 77 9.82 -14.59 26.26
N LEU A 78 9.24 -13.88 25.30
CA LEU A 78 8.16 -12.93 25.55
C LEU A 78 6.80 -13.57 25.26
N SER A 79 5.82 -13.36 26.13
CA SER A 79 4.42 -13.62 25.86
C SER A 79 3.79 -12.38 25.21
N VAL A 80 3.01 -12.58 24.14
CA VAL A 80 2.42 -11.50 23.34
C VAL A 80 0.90 -11.67 23.31
N ASN A 81 0.20 -10.83 24.06
CA ASN A 81 -1.23 -11.00 24.34
C ASN A 81 -2.03 -9.82 23.82
N SER A 82 -2.77 -10.01 22.72
CA SER A 82 -3.90 -9.13 22.42
C SER A 82 -5.10 -9.58 23.28
N PRO A 83 -5.80 -8.67 23.99
CA PRO A 83 -7.07 -9.01 24.60
C PRO A 83 -8.13 -9.21 23.52
N LYS A 84 -9.25 -9.84 23.86
CA LYS A 84 -10.44 -9.75 23.00
C LYS A 84 -10.85 -8.27 22.93
N LYS A 85 -11.42 -7.84 21.79
CA LYS A 85 -12.05 -6.52 21.70
C LYS A 85 -13.04 -6.38 22.85
N ASP A 86 -12.85 -5.37 23.69
CA ASP A 86 -13.87 -4.93 24.63
C ASP A 86 -14.99 -4.24 23.84
N ILE A 87 -15.91 -5.06 23.32
CA ILE A 87 -17.13 -4.58 22.66
C ILE A 87 -18.04 -4.00 23.74
N TRP A 88 -17.77 -2.75 24.12
CA TRP A 88 -18.63 -2.01 25.04
C TRP A 88 -19.91 -1.62 24.30
N ILE A 89 -21.02 -2.29 24.64
CA ILE A 89 -22.33 -2.01 24.08
C ILE A 89 -23.13 -1.27 25.15
N SER A 90 -23.43 0.01 24.94
CA SER A 90 -24.51 0.64 25.71
C SER A 90 -25.79 -0.15 25.43
N PRO A 91 -26.50 -0.66 26.45
CA PRO A 91 -27.71 -1.46 26.24
C PRO A 91 -28.87 -0.64 25.69
N GLU A 92 -28.78 0.69 25.75
CA GLU A 92 -29.74 1.62 25.18
C GLU A 92 -29.33 2.08 23.78
N VAL A 93 -30.33 2.40 22.96
CA VAL A 93 -30.09 2.99 21.63
C VAL A 93 -29.70 4.45 21.80
N GLU A 94 -28.53 4.84 21.31
CA GLU A 94 -27.99 6.21 21.46
C GLU A 94 -27.71 6.92 20.12
N GLY A 95 -27.26 8.18 20.20
CA GLY A 95 -26.71 8.90 19.04
C GLY A 95 -25.28 8.47 18.77
N HIS A 96 -24.83 8.59 17.51
CA HIS A 96 -23.53 8.13 16.99
C HIS A 96 -23.30 6.61 17.02
N GLN A 97 -24.35 5.81 17.21
CA GLN A 97 -24.30 4.35 17.36
C GLN A 97 -24.78 3.59 16.11
N THR A 98 -24.32 2.35 15.93
CA THR A 98 -24.86 1.42 14.91
C THR A 98 -26.02 0.62 15.48
N VAL A 99 -27.14 0.55 14.75
CA VAL A 99 -28.39 -0.07 15.23
C VAL A 99 -29.02 -1.00 14.19
N GLU A 100 -29.69 -2.07 14.64
CA GLU A 100 -30.42 -3.01 13.78
C GLU A 100 -31.93 -2.83 13.97
N VAL A 101 -32.67 -2.77 12.86
CA VAL A 101 -34.14 -2.70 12.87
C VAL A 101 -34.74 -4.01 13.37
N MET A 102 -35.40 -3.96 14.51
CA MET A 102 -36.03 -5.10 15.19
C MET A 102 -37.46 -5.36 14.72
N THR A 103 -38.16 -4.34 14.23
CA THR A 103 -39.56 -4.42 13.75
C THR A 103 -39.62 -4.30 12.24
N ASP A 104 -40.23 -5.27 11.55
CA ASP A 104 -40.42 -5.15 10.11
C ASP A 104 -41.43 -4.05 9.76
N GLY A 105 -41.14 -3.27 8.72
CA GLY A 105 -41.97 -2.13 8.32
C GLY A 105 -41.84 -0.88 9.20
N ALA A 106 -40.81 -0.79 10.07
CA ALA A 106 -40.57 0.34 10.97
C ALA A 106 -40.49 1.67 10.19
N PRO A 107 -41.16 2.75 10.64
CA PRO A 107 -41.25 3.99 9.87
C PRO A 107 -39.99 4.86 10.03
N LEU A 108 -39.41 5.27 8.90
CA LEU A 108 -38.46 6.39 8.84
C LEU A 108 -39.26 7.67 8.57
N GLN A 109 -39.24 8.65 9.48
CA GLN A 109 -40.14 9.80 9.44
C GLN A 109 -39.42 11.15 9.37
N LYS A 110 -40.03 12.14 8.71
CA LYS A 110 -39.63 13.55 8.77
C LYS A 110 -40.83 14.39 9.18
N VAL A 111 -40.77 14.94 10.40
CA VAL A 111 -41.95 15.44 11.12
C VAL A 111 -43.00 14.31 11.19
N SER A 112 -44.19 14.47 10.62
CA SER A 112 -45.23 13.44 10.58
C SER A 112 -45.13 12.50 9.38
N ALA A 113 -44.47 12.90 8.29
CA ALA A 113 -44.45 12.16 7.03
C ALA A 113 -43.54 10.93 7.12
N VAL A 114 -44.05 9.75 6.75
CA VAL A 114 -43.24 8.53 6.57
C VAL A 114 -42.52 8.61 5.22
N LEU A 115 -41.19 8.66 5.25
CA LEU A 115 -40.33 8.69 4.05
C LEU A 115 -40.14 7.29 3.46
N ALA A 116 -39.96 6.29 4.33
CA ALA A 116 -39.72 4.90 3.97
C ALA A 116 -40.16 3.95 5.09
N ARG A 117 -40.30 2.66 4.78
CA ARG A 117 -40.49 1.58 5.77
C ARG A 117 -39.27 0.67 5.75
N LEU A 118 -38.67 0.49 6.92
CA LEU A 118 -37.42 -0.24 7.09
C LEU A 118 -37.73 -1.71 7.35
N LYS A 119 -36.98 -2.62 6.71
CA LYS A 119 -37.09 -4.06 6.94
C LYS A 119 -36.39 -4.48 8.23
N LYS A 120 -36.90 -5.53 8.88
CA LYS A 120 -36.21 -6.17 10.01
C LYS A 120 -34.83 -6.67 9.58
N GLY A 121 -33.84 -6.54 10.46
CA GLY A 121 -32.45 -6.87 10.18
C GLY A 121 -31.69 -5.82 9.36
N ARG A 122 -32.34 -4.72 8.91
CA ARG A 122 -31.62 -3.61 8.28
C ARG A 122 -30.76 -2.90 9.33
N VAL A 123 -29.45 -2.84 9.10
CA VAL A 123 -28.51 -2.06 9.90
C VAL A 123 -28.56 -0.60 9.46
N LEU A 124 -28.50 0.31 10.42
CA LEU A 124 -28.53 1.76 10.27
C LEU A 124 -27.43 2.40 11.13
N TYR A 125 -27.06 3.63 10.80
CA TYR A 125 -26.27 4.48 11.70
C TYR A 125 -27.16 5.58 12.30
N ALA A 126 -27.22 5.66 13.63
CA ALA A 126 -27.90 6.72 14.35
C ALA A 126 -26.97 7.94 14.42
N THR A 127 -27.31 9.02 13.72
CA THR A 127 -26.49 10.24 13.64
C THR A 127 -26.71 11.21 14.80
N GLU A 128 -27.93 11.30 15.31
CA GLU A 128 -28.36 12.24 16.37
C GLU A 128 -29.47 11.56 17.20
N GLN A 129 -29.68 11.94 18.46
CA GLN A 129 -30.80 11.44 19.28
C GLN A 129 -31.66 12.56 19.89
N ASN A 130 -32.96 12.28 20.07
CA ASN A 130 -33.92 13.20 20.69
C ASN A 130 -35.04 12.38 21.36
N GLY A 131 -34.92 12.17 22.68
CA GLY A 131 -35.82 11.30 23.45
C GLY A 131 -35.89 9.88 22.88
N ASP A 132 -37.10 9.37 22.64
CA ASP A 132 -37.36 8.06 22.05
C ASP A 132 -37.02 7.94 20.55
N TRP A 133 -36.40 8.94 19.93
CA TRP A 133 -36.08 8.95 18.50
C TRP A 133 -34.58 9.08 18.24
N VAL A 134 -34.10 8.36 17.22
CA VAL A 134 -32.77 8.59 16.61
C VAL A 134 -32.92 8.99 15.16
N LEU A 135 -32.11 9.96 14.73
CA LEU A 135 -32.04 10.43 13.36
C LEU A 135 -31.05 9.55 12.60
N THR A 136 -31.46 9.06 11.43
CA THR A 136 -30.64 8.18 10.59
C THR A 136 -30.77 8.56 9.12
N GLN A 137 -29.87 8.02 8.29
CA GLN A 137 -29.84 8.23 6.86
C GLN A 137 -29.74 6.88 6.15
N ILE A 138 -30.60 6.68 5.15
CA ILE A 138 -30.59 5.49 4.29
C ILE A 138 -30.45 5.90 2.83
N VAL A 139 -30.16 4.92 1.97
CA VAL A 139 -30.60 4.94 0.57
C VAL A 139 -31.81 4.03 0.40
N ASP A 140 -32.79 4.50 -0.36
CA ASP A 140 -33.95 3.72 -0.81
C ASP A 140 -34.31 4.14 -2.25
N GLY A 141 -34.44 3.16 -3.16
CA GLY A 141 -34.64 3.41 -4.59
C GLY A 141 -33.61 4.37 -5.22
N GLY A 142 -32.35 4.33 -4.77
CA GLY A 142 -31.27 5.23 -5.21
C GLY A 142 -31.37 6.67 -4.68
N LYS A 143 -32.36 7.00 -3.84
CA LYS A 143 -32.49 8.32 -3.19
C LYS A 143 -32.01 8.24 -1.75
N SER A 144 -31.23 9.22 -1.30
CA SER A 144 -30.85 9.30 0.12
C SER A 144 -31.96 9.99 0.92
N LEU A 145 -32.38 9.35 2.02
CA LEU A 145 -33.46 9.81 2.90
C LEU A 145 -32.92 9.94 4.33
N LYS A 146 -32.89 11.16 4.89
CA LYS A 146 -32.56 11.42 6.31
C LYS A 146 -33.86 11.65 7.10
N GLY A 147 -34.06 10.91 8.19
CA GLY A 147 -35.28 10.93 9.00
C GLY A 147 -35.13 10.22 10.34
N TRP A 148 -36.13 10.33 11.20
CA TRP A 148 -36.17 9.79 12.56
C TRP A 148 -36.81 8.41 12.60
N VAL A 149 -36.32 7.53 13.49
CA VAL A 149 -36.88 6.21 13.81
C VAL A 149 -37.00 6.09 15.34
N GLN A 150 -38.07 5.46 15.85
CA GLN A 150 -38.22 5.27 17.30
C GLN A 150 -37.27 4.17 17.82
N LYS A 151 -36.60 4.43 18.96
CA LYS A 151 -35.68 3.51 19.65
C LYS A 151 -36.28 2.11 19.86
N LYS A 152 -37.58 2.01 20.17
CA LYS A 152 -38.31 0.73 20.33
C LYS A 152 -38.33 -0.19 19.10
N HIS A 153 -38.04 0.34 17.90
CA HIS A 153 -37.95 -0.43 16.65
C HIS A 153 -36.52 -0.86 16.34
N LEU A 154 -35.58 -0.59 17.24
CA LEU A 154 -34.14 -0.74 17.07
C LEU A 154 -33.55 -1.52 18.25
N LYS A 155 -32.36 -2.09 18.05
CA LYS A 155 -31.45 -2.47 19.13
C LYS A 155 -30.06 -1.91 18.81
N PRO A 156 -29.19 -1.68 19.80
CA PRO A 156 -27.76 -1.52 19.56
C PRO A 156 -27.22 -2.75 18.80
N VAL A 157 -26.34 -2.52 17.85
CA VAL A 157 -25.41 -3.53 17.34
C VAL A 157 -24.11 -3.37 18.13
N ALA A 158 -23.38 -4.47 18.33
CA ALA A 158 -21.99 -4.43 18.76
C ALA A 158 -21.21 -3.35 18.00
N GLU A 159 -20.65 -2.36 18.70
CA GLU A 159 -20.01 -1.22 18.02
C GLU A 159 -18.67 -1.62 17.39
N ASP A 160 -18.68 -1.74 16.07
CA ASP A 160 -17.52 -1.30 15.28
C ASP A 160 -17.49 0.23 15.34
N TYR A 161 -16.63 0.80 16.20
CA TYR A 161 -16.30 2.23 16.18
C TYR A 161 -15.98 2.68 14.75
N PRO A 162 -16.32 3.92 14.34
CA PRO A 162 -15.98 4.43 13.02
C PRO A 162 -14.48 4.26 12.75
N PRO A 163 -14.06 3.45 11.75
CA PRO A 163 -12.64 3.28 11.45
C PRO A 163 -12.10 4.65 11.02
N HIS A 164 -11.20 5.21 11.83
CA HIS A 164 -10.74 6.59 11.67
C HIS A 164 -9.84 6.72 10.39
N LYS A 165 -9.26 7.90 10.10
CA LYS A 165 -8.82 8.27 8.72
C LYS A 165 -7.36 8.69 8.45
N SER A 166 -6.50 8.96 9.44
CA SER A 166 -5.05 9.22 9.23
C SER A 166 -4.16 8.58 10.31
N LEU A 167 -3.02 7.96 9.97
CA LEU A 167 -2.09 7.34 10.94
C LEU A 167 -1.27 8.37 11.77
N ALA A 168 -1.15 9.61 11.28
CA ALA A 168 -0.28 10.63 11.87
C ALA A 168 -0.62 11.10 13.30
N GLN A 169 -1.79 10.78 13.86
CA GLN A 169 -2.18 11.25 15.20
C GLN A 169 -1.88 10.23 16.34
N GLN A 170 -1.14 9.16 16.04
CA GLN A 170 -0.68 8.21 17.06
C GLN A 170 0.59 8.71 17.79
N GLY A 171 0.40 9.35 18.95
CA GLY A 171 1.47 9.89 19.80
C GLY A 171 2.30 8.84 20.56
N ASN A 172 2.85 7.85 19.85
CA ASN A 172 3.55 6.70 20.44
C ASN A 172 5.07 6.74 20.17
N THR A 173 5.87 6.28 21.14
CA THR A 173 7.31 5.95 20.99
C THR A 173 7.53 4.52 20.46
N PHE A 174 6.51 3.93 19.85
CA PHE A 174 6.46 2.55 19.39
C PHE A 174 5.85 2.50 17.99
N ALA A 175 6.56 1.90 17.04
CA ALA A 175 6.08 1.66 15.70
C ALA A 175 5.36 0.30 15.61
N SER A 176 4.05 0.31 15.43
CA SER A 176 3.34 -0.89 14.96
C SER A 176 3.80 -1.26 13.54
N SER A 177 3.72 -2.54 13.17
CA SER A 177 4.00 -3.00 11.81
C SER A 177 3.17 -2.22 10.79
N ALA A 178 1.91 -1.97 11.14
CA ALA A 178 0.96 -1.12 10.44
C ALA A 178 1.49 0.30 10.09
N MET A 179 2.35 0.91 10.92
CA MET A 179 3.00 2.20 10.62
C MET A 179 4.06 2.09 9.52
N LEU A 180 4.97 1.13 9.67
CA LEU A 180 6.00 0.85 8.66
C LEU A 180 5.35 0.49 7.31
N ILE A 181 4.31 -0.35 7.37
CA ILE A 181 3.50 -0.76 6.22
C ILE A 181 2.81 0.45 5.56
N GLN A 182 2.20 1.38 6.30
CA GLN A 182 1.62 2.61 5.76
C GLN A 182 2.66 3.52 5.10
N LYS A 183 3.82 3.72 5.73
CA LYS A 183 4.90 4.52 5.13
C LYS A 183 5.42 3.86 3.85
N GLY A 184 5.64 2.55 3.90
CA GLY A 184 5.96 1.74 2.72
C GLY A 184 4.93 1.89 1.61
N LYS A 185 3.64 1.99 1.93
CA LYS A 185 2.59 2.21 0.94
C LYS A 185 2.71 3.53 0.20
N GLN A 186 2.79 4.64 0.94
CA GLN A 186 2.86 5.97 0.30
C GLN A 186 4.17 6.15 -0.47
N PHE A 187 5.23 5.46 -0.04
CA PHE A 187 6.46 5.35 -0.81
C PHE A 187 6.24 4.61 -2.13
N ASP A 188 5.74 3.36 -2.08
CA ASP A 188 5.58 2.52 -3.28
C ASP A 188 4.70 3.18 -4.35
N ASP A 189 3.56 3.75 -3.94
CA ASP A 189 2.61 4.39 -4.86
C ASP A 189 3.27 5.50 -5.67
N GLY A 190 4.06 6.33 -4.99
CA GLY A 190 4.75 7.45 -5.60
C GLY A 190 5.94 7.03 -6.45
N LEU A 191 6.62 5.93 -6.10
CA LEU A 191 7.67 5.33 -6.92
C LEU A 191 7.07 4.82 -8.23
N TYR A 192 5.98 4.05 -8.17
CA TYR A 192 5.29 3.58 -9.37
C TYR A 192 4.77 4.73 -10.23
N ALA A 193 4.20 5.77 -9.62
CA ALA A 193 3.73 6.95 -10.34
C ALA A 193 4.89 7.70 -11.04
N ALA A 194 6.06 7.81 -10.41
CA ALA A 194 7.27 8.39 -11.02
C ALA A 194 7.80 7.53 -12.18
N VAL A 195 7.85 6.20 -12.02
CA VAL A 195 8.27 5.26 -13.07
C VAL A 195 7.31 5.29 -14.26
N GLU A 196 6.00 5.37 -14.05
CA GLU A 196 5.01 5.50 -15.12
C GLU A 196 5.18 6.80 -15.92
N LEU A 197 5.49 7.93 -15.27
CA LEU A 197 5.84 9.16 -15.99
C LEU A 197 7.15 9.01 -16.77
N ALA A 198 8.17 8.34 -16.23
CA ALA A 198 9.43 8.07 -16.93
C ALA A 198 9.23 7.17 -18.16
N LEU A 199 8.45 6.09 -18.02
CA LEU A 199 8.06 5.23 -19.15
C LEU A 199 7.17 5.94 -20.16
N GLN A 200 6.38 6.94 -19.74
CA GLN A 200 5.53 7.72 -20.65
C GLN A 200 6.34 8.73 -21.48
N ASN A 201 7.16 9.53 -20.81
CA ASN A 201 7.84 10.68 -21.38
C ASN A 201 9.21 10.35 -21.99
N GLY A 202 9.83 9.27 -21.51
CA GLY A 202 11.20 8.87 -21.83
C GLY A 202 12.18 9.34 -20.76
N LEU A 203 13.16 8.49 -20.47
CA LEU A 203 14.20 8.73 -19.47
C LEU A 203 15.40 7.83 -19.77
N GLY A 204 16.62 8.40 -19.77
CA GLY A 204 17.85 7.68 -20.09
C GLY A 204 17.74 6.90 -21.42
N PRO A 205 17.89 5.57 -21.42
CA PRO A 205 17.82 4.74 -22.63
C PRO A 205 16.40 4.42 -23.14
N VAL A 206 15.33 4.93 -22.50
CA VAL A 206 13.93 4.65 -22.84
C VAL A 206 13.31 5.83 -23.59
N ALA A 207 12.86 5.64 -24.83
CA ALA A 207 12.35 6.74 -25.67
C ALA A 207 10.95 7.28 -25.29
N GLY A 208 10.23 6.61 -24.38
CA GLY A 208 8.92 7.04 -23.86
C GLY A 208 7.70 6.64 -24.71
N LYS A 209 6.71 6.00 -24.09
CA LYS A 209 5.44 5.52 -24.71
C LYS A 209 4.77 6.62 -25.56
N ARG A 210 4.81 7.88 -25.12
CA ARG A 210 4.24 9.05 -25.85
C ARG A 210 4.88 9.29 -27.21
N ASN A 211 6.16 8.95 -27.38
CA ASN A 211 6.94 9.24 -28.58
C ASN A 211 6.96 8.06 -29.55
N TRP A 212 7.23 6.84 -29.07
CA TRP A 212 7.42 5.68 -29.95
C TRP A 212 6.11 5.01 -30.42
N LEU A 213 5.02 5.06 -29.64
CA LEU A 213 3.72 4.50 -30.08
C LEU A 213 3.13 5.19 -31.33
N PRO A 214 3.06 6.54 -31.44
CA PRO A 214 2.57 7.17 -32.67
C PRO A 214 3.52 7.03 -33.86
N ARG A 215 4.84 6.88 -33.62
CA ARG A 215 5.83 6.52 -34.67
C ARG A 215 5.53 5.12 -35.20
N LEU A 216 5.48 4.11 -34.34
CA LEU A 216 5.12 2.73 -34.70
C LEU A 216 3.79 2.65 -35.47
N ALA A 217 2.77 3.40 -35.02
CA ALA A 217 1.47 3.43 -35.69
C ALA A 217 1.48 4.16 -37.06
N GLY A 218 2.48 4.99 -37.33
CA GLY A 218 2.71 5.62 -38.64
C GLY A 218 3.37 4.70 -39.67
N GLU A 219 4.23 3.78 -39.22
CA GLU A 219 4.98 2.84 -40.09
C GLU A 219 4.17 1.62 -40.56
N VAL A 220 2.94 1.43 -40.05
CA VAL A 220 2.09 0.27 -40.41
C VAL A 220 1.11 0.66 -41.51
N ASP A 221 1.12 -0.09 -42.62
CA ASP A 221 0.18 0.11 -43.72
C ASP A 221 -1.29 0.06 -43.25
N ALA A 222 -2.08 1.03 -43.69
CA ALA A 222 -3.47 1.19 -43.24
C ALA A 222 -4.43 0.12 -43.80
N GLY A 223 -4.07 -0.56 -44.88
CA GLY A 223 -4.79 -1.70 -45.45
C GLY A 223 -4.47 -3.02 -44.73
N GLU A 224 -3.21 -3.25 -44.35
CA GLU A 224 -2.84 -4.44 -43.53
C GLU A 224 -3.24 -4.28 -42.04
N GLY A 225 -3.09 -3.09 -41.47
CA GLY A 225 -3.09 -2.86 -40.01
C GLY A 225 -4.43 -3.03 -39.28
N GLY A 226 -5.56 -2.69 -39.93
CA GLY A 226 -6.92 -2.98 -39.47
C GLY A 226 -7.24 -2.65 -37.99
N VAL A 227 -7.87 -3.62 -37.31
CA VAL A 227 -8.32 -3.52 -35.89
C VAL A 227 -7.15 -3.38 -34.89
N PRO A 228 -6.02 -4.11 -35.02
CA PRO A 228 -4.81 -3.88 -34.22
C PRO A 228 -4.23 -2.46 -34.36
N LEU A 229 -4.17 -1.92 -35.59
CA LEU A 229 -3.63 -0.58 -35.80
C LEU A 229 -4.55 0.51 -35.22
N ALA A 230 -5.87 0.32 -35.34
CA ALA A 230 -6.86 1.18 -34.70
C ALA A 230 -6.71 1.19 -33.16
N GLN A 231 -6.34 0.06 -32.54
CA GLN A 231 -6.04 -0.01 -31.11
C GLN A 231 -4.76 0.76 -30.73
N LEU A 232 -3.70 0.69 -31.56
CA LEU A 232 -2.47 1.49 -31.34
C LEU A 232 -2.74 2.99 -31.40
N PHE A 233 -3.47 3.47 -32.42
CA PHE A 233 -3.85 4.89 -32.50
C PHE A 233 -4.76 5.32 -31.34
N ALA A 234 -5.71 4.47 -30.92
CA ALA A 234 -6.56 4.76 -29.77
C ALA A 234 -5.74 4.88 -28.46
N ALA A 235 -4.76 4.00 -28.26
CA ALA A 235 -3.84 4.06 -27.13
C ALA A 235 -2.91 5.30 -27.19
N ALA A 236 -2.34 5.63 -28.35
CA ALA A 236 -1.51 6.82 -28.52
C ALA A 236 -2.30 8.10 -28.23
N LYS A 237 -3.57 8.18 -28.69
CA LYS A 237 -4.52 9.27 -28.41
C LYS A 237 -4.82 9.40 -26.91
N LEU A 238 -5.01 8.28 -26.20
CA LEU A 238 -5.16 8.25 -24.74
C LEU A 238 -3.91 8.75 -24.00
N GLY A 239 -2.71 8.43 -24.51
CA GLY A 239 -1.42 8.89 -23.98
C GLY A 239 -1.07 10.37 -24.20
N GLY A 240 -1.95 11.12 -24.90
CA GLY A 240 -1.77 12.53 -25.23
C GLY A 240 -1.12 12.79 -26.59
N SER A 241 -1.03 11.80 -27.49
CA SER A 241 -0.54 12.02 -28.85
C SER A 241 -1.59 12.70 -29.74
N ASN A 242 -1.13 13.65 -30.55
CA ASN A 242 -1.93 14.33 -31.59
C ASN A 242 -1.82 13.68 -32.98
N ALA A 243 -1.23 12.48 -33.07
CA ALA A 243 -1.12 11.73 -34.33
C ALA A 243 -2.51 11.42 -34.92
N LYS A 244 -2.70 11.73 -36.20
CA LYS A 244 -3.98 11.50 -36.90
C LYS A 244 -4.00 10.08 -37.47
N PRO A 245 -5.02 9.26 -37.19
CA PRO A 245 -5.15 7.94 -37.81
C PRO A 245 -5.43 8.07 -39.31
N PRO A 246 -4.94 7.13 -40.15
CA PRO A 246 -5.39 6.99 -41.53
C PRO A 246 -6.91 6.89 -41.65
N ALA A 247 -7.48 7.53 -42.68
CA ALA A 247 -8.93 7.62 -42.87
C ALA A 247 -9.64 6.25 -42.92
N ALA A 248 -8.96 5.21 -43.41
CA ALA A 248 -9.46 3.84 -43.47
C ALA A 248 -9.76 3.23 -42.08
N ILE A 249 -9.01 3.61 -41.04
CA ILE A 249 -9.16 3.04 -39.69
C ILE A 249 -9.78 3.99 -38.66
N ALA A 250 -9.89 5.29 -38.97
CA ALA A 250 -10.33 6.32 -38.02
C ALA A 250 -11.69 5.99 -37.35
N LYS A 251 -12.67 5.51 -38.14
CA LYS A 251 -13.99 5.09 -37.63
C LYS A 251 -13.90 3.89 -36.67
N THR A 252 -12.97 2.96 -36.93
CA THR A 252 -12.71 1.78 -36.08
C THR A 252 -12.06 2.20 -34.77
N MET A 253 -11.08 3.10 -34.83
CA MET A 253 -10.39 3.66 -33.66
C MET A 253 -11.36 4.38 -32.73
N ASP A 254 -12.19 5.30 -33.24
CA ASP A 254 -13.16 6.01 -32.40
C ASP A 254 -14.27 5.08 -31.85
N ALA A 255 -14.64 4.02 -32.57
CA ALA A 255 -15.56 3.00 -32.08
C ALA A 255 -14.94 2.15 -30.94
N GLN A 256 -13.68 1.71 -31.07
CA GLN A 256 -12.93 1.03 -30.01
C GLN A 256 -12.78 1.93 -28.78
N LEU A 257 -12.35 3.18 -28.97
CA LEU A 257 -12.15 4.17 -27.91
C LEU A 257 -13.46 4.44 -27.15
N LYS A 258 -14.57 4.64 -27.86
CA LYS A 258 -15.90 4.82 -27.24
C LYS A 258 -16.36 3.57 -26.49
N LYS A 259 -16.14 2.36 -27.03
CA LYS A 259 -16.47 1.10 -26.35
C LYS A 259 -15.66 0.91 -25.07
N PHE A 260 -14.37 1.23 -25.10
CA PHE A 260 -13.46 1.12 -23.96
C PHE A 260 -13.79 2.12 -22.85
N LEU A 261 -13.99 3.40 -23.20
CA LEU A 261 -14.34 4.46 -22.23
C LEU A 261 -15.76 4.33 -21.64
N ALA A 262 -16.61 3.48 -22.23
CA ALA A 262 -17.91 3.11 -21.67
C ALA A 262 -17.82 1.90 -20.70
N ASP A 263 -16.68 1.22 -20.61
CA ASP A 263 -16.44 0.12 -19.69
C ASP A 263 -15.66 0.61 -18.45
N ASP A 264 -16.40 1.04 -17.43
CA ASP A 264 -15.87 1.48 -16.13
C ASP A 264 -14.93 0.42 -15.50
N LYS A 265 -15.15 -0.88 -15.75
CA LYS A 265 -14.33 -1.97 -15.17
C LYS A 265 -12.94 -2.07 -15.83
N ARG A 266 -12.75 -1.43 -16.98
CA ARG A 266 -11.50 -1.45 -17.75
C ARG A 266 -10.82 -0.09 -17.84
N SER A 267 -11.58 1.00 -17.93
CA SER A 267 -11.08 2.34 -18.27
C SER A 267 -11.09 3.34 -17.11
N LYS A 268 -11.75 3.06 -15.99
CA LYS A 268 -11.79 3.95 -14.82
C LYS A 268 -10.47 3.94 -14.06
N PRO A 269 -9.72 5.06 -13.97
CA PRO A 269 -8.46 5.10 -13.25
C PRO A 269 -8.66 4.79 -11.76
N LEU A 270 -7.82 3.91 -11.22
CA LEU A 270 -7.84 3.54 -9.81
C LEU A 270 -6.61 4.06 -9.06
N GLY A 271 -6.82 4.49 -7.82
CA GLY A 271 -5.75 4.76 -6.87
C GLY A 271 -4.94 6.04 -7.04
N PHE A 272 -3.66 5.87 -7.41
CA PHE A 272 -2.73 6.96 -7.74
C PHE A 272 -2.92 7.45 -9.18
N TYR A 273 -3.49 6.62 -10.07
CA TYR A 273 -3.74 7.08 -11.43
C TYR A 273 -4.71 8.30 -11.47
N PRO A 274 -5.73 8.39 -10.60
CA PRO A 274 -6.47 9.62 -10.31
C PRO A 274 -5.69 10.84 -9.77
N TRP A 275 -4.43 10.74 -9.35
CA TRP A 275 -3.68 11.88 -8.79
C TRP A 275 -3.37 12.97 -9.82
N SER A 276 -3.22 12.62 -11.10
CA SER A 276 -3.04 13.59 -12.17
C SER A 276 -3.76 13.17 -13.45
N LYS A 277 -4.07 14.14 -14.32
CA LYS A 277 -4.64 13.84 -15.65
C LYS A 277 -3.71 12.97 -16.48
N GLU A 278 -2.40 13.13 -16.32
CA GLU A 278 -1.39 12.37 -17.07
C GLU A 278 -1.34 10.90 -16.62
N LEU A 279 -1.34 10.65 -15.30
CA LEU A 279 -1.40 9.29 -14.77
C LEU A 279 -2.73 8.60 -15.13
N ALA A 280 -3.85 9.33 -15.12
CA ALA A 280 -5.13 8.83 -15.59
C ALA A 280 -5.11 8.46 -17.09
N SER A 281 -4.45 9.27 -17.92
CA SER A 281 -4.20 9.00 -19.34
C SER A 281 -3.33 7.76 -19.55
N ILE A 282 -2.24 7.60 -18.79
CA ILE A 282 -1.34 6.44 -18.85
C ILE A 282 -2.10 5.16 -18.50
N PHE A 283 -2.89 5.17 -17.42
CA PHE A 283 -3.75 4.03 -17.09
C PHE A 283 -4.67 3.65 -18.24
N GLN A 284 -5.35 4.62 -18.86
CA GLN A 284 -6.26 4.34 -19.97
C GLN A 284 -5.53 3.84 -21.23
N GLN A 285 -4.36 4.39 -21.53
CA GLN A 285 -3.49 3.94 -22.62
C GLN A 285 -3.04 2.48 -22.42
N ASP A 286 -2.48 2.14 -21.27
CA ASP A 286 -1.97 0.79 -21.01
C ASP A 286 -3.13 -0.22 -20.89
N ARG A 287 -4.28 0.16 -20.31
CA ARG A 287 -5.49 -0.67 -20.28
C ARG A 287 -6.15 -0.87 -21.66
N MET A 288 -5.89 0.04 -22.62
CA MET A 288 -6.22 -0.14 -24.03
C MET A 288 -5.23 -1.10 -24.72
N LEU A 289 -3.93 -1.00 -24.45
CA LEU A 289 -2.89 -1.91 -24.99
C LEU A 289 -2.97 -3.33 -24.41
N GLN A 290 -3.55 -3.48 -23.22
CA GLN A 290 -3.99 -4.74 -22.60
C GLN A 290 -5.33 -5.27 -23.13
N SER A 291 -5.90 -4.70 -24.20
CA SER A 291 -7.06 -5.31 -24.86
C SER A 291 -6.61 -6.54 -25.66
N PRO A 292 -7.21 -7.72 -25.44
CA PRO A 292 -6.89 -8.90 -26.23
C PRO A 292 -7.36 -8.76 -27.69
N LEU A 293 -6.51 -9.24 -28.60
CA LEU A 293 -6.77 -9.40 -30.03
C LEU A 293 -6.79 -10.89 -30.36
N GLU A 294 -7.87 -11.39 -30.94
CA GLU A 294 -7.99 -12.80 -31.37
C GLU A 294 -7.04 -13.07 -32.55
N VAL A 295 -6.11 -14.02 -32.39
CA VAL A 295 -5.05 -14.27 -33.37
C VAL A 295 -5.62 -14.69 -34.73
N GLN A 296 -6.62 -15.59 -34.75
CA GLN A 296 -7.30 -16.01 -35.96
C GLN A 296 -7.97 -14.84 -36.72
N LEU A 297 -8.60 -13.89 -36.02
CA LEU A 297 -9.35 -12.80 -36.67
C LEU A 297 -8.47 -11.61 -37.09
N HIS A 298 -7.30 -11.45 -36.50
CA HIS A 298 -6.51 -10.20 -36.61
C HIS A 298 -5.05 -10.42 -37.08
N SER A 299 -4.70 -11.66 -37.45
CA SER A 299 -3.35 -12.08 -37.87
C SER A 299 -2.64 -11.13 -38.84
N THR A 300 -3.30 -10.60 -39.88
CA THR A 300 -2.68 -9.65 -40.82
C THR A 300 -2.17 -8.39 -40.12
N GLY A 301 -3.02 -7.69 -39.35
CA GLY A 301 -2.64 -6.47 -38.65
C GLY A 301 -1.68 -6.71 -37.49
N ILE A 302 -1.79 -7.86 -36.82
CA ILE A 302 -0.83 -8.32 -35.81
C ILE A 302 0.56 -8.50 -36.44
N ASN A 303 0.64 -9.17 -37.59
CA ASN A 303 1.90 -9.37 -38.30
C ASN A 303 2.45 -8.05 -38.89
N ALA A 304 1.60 -7.15 -39.38
CA ALA A 304 2.02 -5.85 -39.92
C ALA A 304 2.68 -4.98 -38.84
N ILE A 305 2.08 -4.89 -37.64
CA ILE A 305 2.68 -4.21 -36.48
C ILE A 305 4.00 -4.89 -36.07
N ALA A 306 4.06 -6.23 -36.07
CA ALA A 306 5.29 -6.94 -35.71
C ALA A 306 6.44 -6.72 -36.72
N LYS A 307 6.14 -6.64 -38.03
CA LYS A 307 7.12 -6.25 -39.07
C LYS A 307 7.64 -4.83 -38.84
N ALA A 308 6.74 -3.85 -38.64
CA ALA A 308 7.11 -2.45 -38.40
C ALA A 308 7.97 -2.30 -37.13
N LEU A 309 7.60 -3.02 -36.06
CA LEU A 309 8.36 -3.09 -34.82
C LEU A 309 9.73 -3.76 -35.01
N ALA A 310 9.84 -4.81 -35.83
CA ALA A 310 11.13 -5.44 -36.14
C ALA A 310 12.05 -4.57 -37.01
N ALA A 311 11.48 -3.72 -37.88
CA ALA A 311 12.23 -2.81 -38.75
C ALA A 311 12.85 -1.62 -37.99
N ASP A 312 12.24 -1.19 -36.86
CA ASP A 312 12.69 -0.07 -36.04
C ASP A 312 13.29 -0.55 -34.72
N ALA A 313 14.62 -0.75 -34.71
CA ALA A 313 15.37 -1.23 -33.54
C ALA A 313 15.26 -0.32 -32.29
N GLU A 314 15.05 0.98 -32.46
CA GLU A 314 14.90 1.94 -31.34
C GLU A 314 13.52 1.81 -30.68
N THR A 315 12.47 1.76 -31.51
CA THR A 315 11.10 1.51 -31.07
C THR A 315 10.97 0.11 -30.47
N ARG A 316 11.59 -0.91 -31.08
CA ARG A 316 11.65 -2.28 -30.54
C ARG A 316 12.27 -2.32 -29.16
N LYS A 317 13.47 -1.76 -28.99
CA LYS A 317 14.17 -1.72 -27.70
C LYS A 317 13.31 -1.02 -26.64
N SER A 318 12.67 0.10 -26.99
CA SER A 318 11.80 0.85 -26.08
C SER A 318 10.56 0.05 -25.65
N TYR A 319 9.93 -0.66 -26.59
CA TYR A 319 8.82 -1.58 -26.32
C TYR A 319 9.25 -2.77 -25.43
N GLU A 320 10.37 -3.43 -25.77
CA GLU A 320 10.89 -4.57 -25.02
C GLU A 320 11.30 -4.18 -23.58
N GLN A 321 11.82 -2.97 -23.39
CA GLN A 321 12.15 -2.42 -22.07
C GLN A 321 10.91 -2.06 -21.25
N VAL A 322 9.87 -1.45 -21.83
CA VAL A 322 8.58 -1.21 -21.14
C VAL A 322 8.01 -2.54 -20.61
N LEU A 323 8.05 -3.60 -21.43
CA LEU A 323 7.64 -4.92 -20.96
C LEU A 323 8.55 -5.46 -19.83
N ARG A 324 9.88 -5.29 -19.92
CA ARG A 324 10.82 -5.73 -18.88
C ARG A 324 10.55 -5.03 -17.54
N VAL A 325 10.21 -3.74 -17.56
CA VAL A 325 9.87 -2.99 -16.34
C VAL A 325 8.56 -3.50 -15.73
N ASN A 326 7.54 -3.78 -16.55
CA ASN A 326 6.30 -4.38 -16.07
C ASN A 326 6.52 -5.80 -15.51
N GLU A 327 7.43 -6.58 -16.09
CA GLU A 327 7.80 -7.91 -15.61
C GLU A 327 8.52 -7.85 -14.26
N ARG A 328 9.48 -6.93 -14.12
CA ARG A 328 10.33 -6.81 -12.93
C ARG A 328 9.71 -6.00 -11.79
N LEU A 329 8.83 -5.04 -12.06
CA LEU A 329 8.13 -4.30 -11.00
C LEU A 329 6.82 -4.99 -10.61
N THR A 330 5.92 -5.31 -11.55
CA THR A 330 4.73 -6.10 -11.22
C THR A 330 5.06 -7.58 -11.14
N ASN A 331 5.08 -8.30 -12.26
CA ASN A 331 5.32 -9.75 -12.33
C ASN A 331 5.36 -10.22 -13.81
N PRO A 332 5.79 -11.46 -14.10
CA PRO A 332 5.76 -12.07 -15.45
C PRO A 332 4.44 -11.83 -16.20
N LEU A 333 4.53 -11.66 -17.53
CA LEU A 333 3.36 -11.33 -18.36
C LEU A 333 2.38 -12.50 -18.48
N LYS A 334 1.07 -12.20 -18.36
CA LYS A 334 -0.01 -13.17 -18.47
C LYS A 334 -0.48 -13.30 -19.94
N GLY A 335 0.12 -14.26 -20.64
CA GLY A 335 -0.19 -14.58 -22.03
C GLY A 335 0.73 -13.88 -23.05
N PRO A 336 0.58 -14.20 -24.35
CA PRO A 336 1.51 -13.74 -25.36
C PRO A 336 1.41 -12.23 -25.62
N GLY A 337 2.58 -11.61 -25.78
CA GLY A 337 2.76 -10.29 -26.37
C GLY A 337 3.64 -10.36 -27.62
N TYR A 338 3.88 -9.22 -28.27
CA TYR A 338 4.54 -9.17 -29.59
C TYR A 338 5.99 -9.68 -29.60
N ARG A 339 6.63 -9.89 -28.44
CA ARG A 339 7.95 -10.57 -28.36
C ARG A 339 7.94 -11.96 -29.01
N VAL A 340 6.82 -12.70 -28.95
CA VAL A 340 6.69 -14.03 -29.60
C VAL A 340 6.72 -13.91 -31.14
N LEU A 341 6.19 -12.80 -31.67
CA LEU A 341 6.22 -12.51 -33.11
C LEU A 341 7.63 -12.08 -33.54
N LEU A 342 8.26 -11.19 -32.77
CA LEU A 342 9.63 -10.71 -33.01
C LEU A 342 10.63 -11.87 -33.02
N ALA A 343 10.57 -12.78 -32.04
CA ALA A 343 11.43 -13.97 -31.99
C ALA A 343 11.21 -14.93 -33.18
N GLY A 344 10.01 -14.98 -33.75
CA GLY A 344 9.74 -15.68 -35.01
C GLY A 344 10.44 -15.02 -36.20
N ILE A 345 10.29 -13.70 -36.34
CA ILE A 345 10.92 -12.89 -37.38
C ILE A 345 12.45 -13.02 -37.32
N ASP A 346 13.05 -12.85 -36.14
CA ASP A 346 14.50 -12.98 -35.90
C ASP A 346 15.04 -14.36 -36.29
N ALA A 347 14.25 -15.42 -36.04
CA ALA A 347 14.61 -16.80 -36.34
C ALA A 347 14.27 -17.23 -37.79
N GLY A 348 13.71 -16.35 -38.62
CA GLY A 348 13.23 -16.66 -39.97
C GLY A 348 12.09 -17.69 -40.01
N LYS A 349 11.25 -17.74 -38.95
CA LYS A 349 10.24 -18.79 -38.73
C LYS A 349 8.84 -18.19 -38.56
N PRO A 350 7.77 -18.95 -38.88
CA PRO A 350 6.43 -18.56 -38.46
C PRO A 350 6.36 -18.47 -36.92
N PRO A 351 5.64 -17.48 -36.36
CA PRO A 351 5.56 -17.32 -34.92
C PRO A 351 4.77 -18.45 -34.26
N ALA A 352 5.22 -18.88 -33.08
CA ALA A 352 4.60 -19.95 -32.31
C ALA A 352 3.38 -19.45 -31.50
N LEU A 353 2.35 -18.98 -32.20
CA LEU A 353 1.05 -18.63 -31.62
C LEU A 353 -0.01 -19.64 -32.04
N ASN A 354 -0.87 -20.06 -31.12
CA ASN A 354 -2.04 -20.87 -31.46
C ASN A 354 -3.15 -19.95 -32.02
N PRO A 355 -3.80 -20.28 -33.16
CA PRO A 355 -4.87 -19.46 -33.73
C PRO A 355 -6.02 -19.15 -32.76
N THR A 356 -6.28 -20.03 -31.78
CA THR A 356 -7.33 -19.87 -30.76
C THR A 356 -6.92 -19.01 -29.56
N GLU A 357 -5.67 -18.53 -29.50
CA GLU A 357 -5.21 -17.61 -28.45
C GLU A 357 -5.56 -16.14 -28.75
N THR A 358 -5.48 -15.32 -27.70
CA THR A 358 -5.50 -13.87 -27.82
C THR A 358 -4.13 -13.29 -27.48
N ILE A 359 -3.62 -12.40 -28.32
CA ILE A 359 -2.41 -11.60 -28.05
C ILE A 359 -2.80 -10.24 -27.47
N SER A 360 -1.97 -9.64 -26.62
CA SER A 360 -2.09 -8.22 -26.23
C SER A 360 -0.83 -7.46 -26.67
N PHE A 361 -0.94 -6.15 -26.93
CA PHE A 361 0.26 -5.37 -27.30
C PHE A 361 1.15 -5.17 -26.07
N ILE A 362 0.57 -4.72 -24.96
CA ILE A 362 1.18 -4.84 -23.63
C ILE A 362 0.28 -5.82 -22.86
N PRO A 363 0.69 -7.08 -22.63
CA PRO A 363 -0.08 -7.99 -21.78
C PRO A 363 -0.13 -7.50 -20.33
N PRO A 364 -1.19 -7.83 -19.56
CA PRO A 364 -1.21 -7.59 -18.12
C PRO A 364 -0.24 -8.54 -17.41
N SER A 365 0.32 -8.14 -16.28
CA SER A 365 1.12 -9.04 -15.43
C SER A 365 0.27 -10.09 -14.73
N ARG A 366 0.91 -11.21 -14.40
CA ARG A 366 0.45 -12.31 -13.55
C ARG A 366 0.29 -11.84 -12.10
N SER A 367 -0.67 -12.39 -11.37
CA SER A 367 -0.78 -12.20 -9.91
C SER A 367 -1.19 -13.50 -9.21
N PRO A 368 -0.60 -13.85 -8.04
CA PRO A 368 -0.84 -15.15 -7.41
C PRO A 368 -2.31 -15.42 -7.07
N GLU A 369 -3.07 -14.38 -6.68
CA GLU A 369 -4.49 -14.53 -6.37
C GLU A 369 -5.38 -14.68 -7.62
N ALA A 370 -4.97 -14.09 -8.76
CA ALA A 370 -5.65 -14.30 -10.04
C ALA A 370 -5.35 -15.68 -10.64
N ASP A 371 -4.17 -16.25 -10.38
CA ASP A 371 -3.87 -17.64 -10.73
C ASP A 371 -4.66 -18.62 -9.86
N LEU A 372 -4.75 -18.35 -8.55
CA LEU A 372 -5.50 -19.19 -7.62
C LEU A 372 -6.99 -19.24 -7.96
N ILE A 373 -7.65 -18.11 -8.21
CA ILE A 373 -9.07 -18.10 -8.58
C ILE A 373 -9.32 -18.79 -9.92
N MET A 374 -8.42 -18.64 -10.91
CA MET A 374 -8.54 -19.34 -12.19
C MET A 374 -8.30 -20.86 -12.05
N LYS A 375 -7.37 -21.28 -11.18
CA LYS A 375 -7.11 -22.70 -10.88
C LYS A 375 -8.27 -23.36 -10.13
N LEU A 376 -9.03 -22.61 -9.34
CA LEU A 376 -10.19 -23.10 -8.60
C LEU A 376 -11.47 -23.10 -9.44
N TYR A 377 -11.77 -22.00 -10.13
CA TYR A 377 -13.08 -21.73 -10.70
C TYR A 377 -13.05 -21.18 -12.13
N GLY A 378 -11.89 -21.20 -12.82
CA GLY A 378 -11.76 -20.63 -14.17
C GLY A 378 -12.75 -21.19 -15.21
N ASN A 379 -13.23 -22.42 -15.01
CA ASN A 379 -14.26 -23.09 -15.81
C ASN A 379 -15.44 -23.59 -14.95
N SER A 380 -15.75 -22.96 -13.80
CA SER A 380 -16.79 -23.46 -12.87
C SER A 380 -17.46 -22.34 -12.06
N PRO A 381 -18.73 -22.51 -11.64
CA PRO A 381 -19.41 -21.53 -10.78
C PRO A 381 -18.67 -21.27 -9.46
N ILE A 382 -18.57 -20.00 -9.06
CA ILE A 382 -17.99 -19.62 -7.77
C ILE A 382 -19.01 -19.89 -6.65
N PRO A 383 -18.66 -20.66 -5.60
CA PRO A 383 -19.59 -20.98 -4.52
C PRO A 383 -20.17 -19.75 -3.82
N GLU A 384 -21.38 -19.89 -3.29
CA GLU A 384 -21.93 -18.90 -2.37
C GLU A 384 -21.12 -18.85 -1.06
N GLY A 385 -20.95 -17.66 -0.49
CA GLY A 385 -20.10 -17.45 0.69
C GLY A 385 -18.59 -17.55 0.44
N PHE A 386 -18.11 -17.82 -0.79
CA PHE A 386 -16.67 -17.94 -1.05
C PHE A 386 -15.91 -16.63 -0.76
N GLU A 387 -14.78 -16.74 -0.05
CA GLU A 387 -13.83 -15.67 0.22
C GLU A 387 -12.43 -16.05 -0.28
N LEU A 388 -11.88 -15.28 -1.22
CA LEU A 388 -10.56 -15.56 -1.78
C LEU A 388 -9.45 -15.37 -0.74
N MET A 389 -9.57 -14.36 0.11
CA MET A 389 -8.56 -14.08 1.14
C MET A 389 -8.44 -15.21 2.17
N THR A 390 -9.57 -15.77 2.60
CA THR A 390 -9.65 -16.89 3.56
C THR A 390 -9.07 -18.18 2.96
N GLU A 391 -9.28 -18.43 1.66
CA GLU A 391 -8.66 -19.54 0.93
C GLU A 391 -7.14 -19.35 0.73
N VAL A 392 -6.67 -18.12 0.48
CA VAL A 392 -5.22 -17.79 0.44
C VAL A 392 -4.55 -18.11 1.78
N ILE A 393 -5.09 -17.60 2.88
CA ILE A 393 -4.57 -17.84 4.24
C ILE A 393 -4.52 -19.34 4.55
N THR A 394 -5.58 -20.08 4.21
CA THR A 394 -5.67 -21.54 4.39
C THR A 394 -4.59 -22.29 3.62
N ARG A 395 -4.23 -21.84 2.41
CA ARG A 395 -3.17 -22.47 1.61
C ARG A 395 -1.76 -22.14 2.09
N LEU A 396 -1.51 -20.92 2.54
CA LEU A 396 -0.23 -20.54 3.16
C LEU A 396 0.02 -21.36 4.43
N LYS A 397 -0.96 -21.39 5.35
CA LYS A 397 -0.90 -22.19 6.60
C LYS A 397 -0.70 -23.69 6.37
N SER A 398 -1.06 -24.21 5.20
CA SER A 398 -0.90 -25.64 4.84
C SER A 398 0.22 -25.92 3.84
N GLY A 399 1.07 -24.94 3.52
CA GLY A 399 2.17 -25.09 2.55
C GLY A 399 1.73 -25.39 1.10
N LYS A 400 0.43 -25.21 0.79
CA LYS A 400 -0.16 -25.42 -0.55
C LYS A 400 -0.08 -24.18 -1.45
N LEU A 401 0.46 -23.09 -0.90
CA LEU A 401 0.82 -21.83 -1.54
C LEU A 401 2.02 -21.28 -0.76
N SER A 402 2.89 -20.57 -1.45
CA SER A 402 3.90 -19.68 -0.86
C SER A 402 4.08 -18.51 -1.83
N PHE A 403 4.56 -17.37 -1.32
CA PHE A 403 4.92 -16.20 -2.11
C PHE A 403 6.44 -16.04 -2.27
N GLN A 404 7.24 -17.03 -1.86
CA GLN A 404 8.70 -17.00 -2.06
C GLN A 404 9.05 -16.69 -3.53
N PRO A 405 9.75 -15.57 -3.81
CA PRO A 405 10.03 -15.13 -5.17
C PRO A 405 10.83 -16.15 -5.96
N GLN A 406 10.49 -16.26 -7.24
CA GLN A 406 11.21 -17.06 -8.23
C GLN A 406 12.17 -16.15 -9.02
N PRO A 407 13.13 -16.69 -9.80
CA PRO A 407 14.10 -15.86 -10.54
C PRO A 407 13.44 -14.85 -11.51
N ASP A 408 12.26 -15.19 -12.04
CA ASP A 408 11.45 -14.38 -12.94
C ASP A 408 10.42 -13.48 -12.22
N SER A 409 10.22 -13.62 -10.91
CA SER A 409 9.29 -12.79 -10.14
C SER A 409 9.60 -11.29 -10.27
N GLY A 410 8.53 -10.49 -10.23
CA GLY A 410 8.61 -9.04 -10.07
C GLY A 410 8.53 -8.63 -8.59
N TRP A 411 8.68 -7.33 -8.34
CA TRP A 411 8.68 -6.80 -6.98
C TRP A 411 7.41 -7.17 -6.19
N TYR A 412 6.24 -7.26 -6.84
CA TYR A 412 4.99 -7.64 -6.15
C TYR A 412 5.10 -8.97 -5.39
N ASP A 413 5.74 -10.01 -5.94
CA ASP A 413 5.96 -11.26 -5.21
C ASP A 413 6.87 -11.05 -3.99
N HIS A 414 7.96 -10.27 -4.12
CA HIS A 414 8.82 -9.89 -2.98
C HIS A 414 8.05 -9.10 -1.90
N GLN A 415 7.10 -8.26 -2.31
CA GLN A 415 6.21 -7.56 -1.37
C GLN A 415 5.33 -8.59 -0.63
N LEU A 416 4.61 -9.45 -1.34
CA LEU A 416 3.73 -10.47 -0.74
C LEU A 416 4.48 -11.46 0.16
N TRP A 417 5.72 -11.83 -0.19
CA TRP A 417 6.60 -12.68 0.61
C TRP A 417 6.94 -12.09 1.98
N SER A 418 7.02 -10.75 2.10
CA SER A 418 7.19 -10.12 3.41
C SER A 418 5.99 -10.40 4.33
N LEU A 419 4.76 -10.37 3.78
CA LEU A 419 3.52 -10.61 4.52
C LEU A 419 3.26 -12.07 4.87
N GLU A 420 3.80 -13.01 4.08
CA GLU A 420 3.64 -14.45 4.33
C GLU A 420 4.02 -14.82 5.78
N SER A 421 5.03 -14.14 6.34
CA SER A 421 5.49 -14.31 7.72
C SER A 421 4.44 -13.99 8.80
N LEU A 422 3.45 -13.13 8.51
CA LEU A 422 2.34 -12.82 9.42
C LEU A 422 1.40 -14.03 9.60
N VAL A 423 1.09 -14.72 8.49
CA VAL A 423 0.20 -15.90 8.45
C VAL A 423 0.94 -17.18 8.85
N THR A 424 2.23 -17.26 8.57
CA THR A 424 3.10 -18.40 8.85
C THR A 424 3.95 -18.21 10.11
N PHE A 425 3.59 -17.27 10.98
CA PHE A 425 4.38 -16.83 12.15
C PHE A 425 4.90 -17.99 13.00
N ASN A 426 4.09 -19.02 13.25
CA ASN A 426 4.47 -20.19 14.04
C ASN A 426 5.60 -21.06 13.42
N THR A 427 6.07 -20.73 12.21
CA THR A 427 7.23 -21.36 11.54
C THR A 427 8.42 -20.40 11.37
N SER A 428 8.29 -19.15 11.79
CA SER A 428 9.31 -18.12 11.64
C SER A 428 10.43 -18.27 12.70
N ALA A 429 11.54 -17.55 12.53
CA ALA A 429 12.67 -17.60 13.47
C ALA A 429 12.31 -17.02 14.85
N GLU A 430 11.60 -15.89 14.86
CA GLU A 430 11.16 -15.16 16.05
C GLU A 430 10.14 -15.94 16.91
N SER A 431 9.42 -16.91 16.35
CA SER A 431 8.52 -17.81 17.10
C SER A 431 9.21 -18.64 18.20
N LYS A 432 10.54 -18.71 18.20
CA LYS A 432 11.34 -19.31 19.27
C LYS A 432 11.36 -18.41 20.52
N GLN A 433 11.51 -17.10 20.33
CA GLN A 433 11.60 -16.07 21.36
C GLN A 433 10.24 -15.46 21.74
N LEU A 434 9.19 -15.73 20.96
CA LEU A 434 7.84 -15.18 21.13
C LEU A 434 6.80 -16.28 21.35
N LYS A 435 5.83 -16.02 22.23
CA LYS A 435 4.65 -16.85 22.49
C LYS A 435 3.38 -16.00 22.35
N PRO A 436 2.80 -15.91 21.14
CA PRO A 436 1.57 -15.17 20.91
C PRO A 436 0.35 -15.96 21.40
N ASN A 437 -0.69 -15.24 21.85
CA ASN A 437 -2.01 -15.83 22.06
C ASN A 437 -2.83 -15.89 20.75
N GLU A 438 -3.96 -16.60 20.77
CA GLU A 438 -4.82 -16.79 19.60
C GLU A 438 -5.36 -15.46 19.02
N GLU A 439 -5.70 -14.50 19.88
CA GLU A 439 -6.19 -13.18 19.44
C GLU A 439 -5.07 -12.33 18.81
N TYR A 440 -3.81 -12.47 19.23
CA TYR A 440 -2.67 -11.85 18.53
C TYR A 440 -2.37 -12.53 17.18
N LEU A 441 -2.42 -13.87 17.11
CA LEU A 441 -2.31 -14.56 15.80
C LEU A 441 -3.43 -14.13 14.84
N LYS A 442 -4.65 -13.94 15.35
CA LYS A 442 -5.78 -13.39 14.61
C LYS A 442 -5.59 -11.91 14.25
N HIS A 443 -4.96 -11.09 15.10
CA HIS A 443 -4.51 -9.74 14.73
C HIS A 443 -3.50 -9.78 13.58
N LEU A 444 -2.52 -10.70 13.59
CA LEU A 444 -1.59 -10.89 12.47
C LEU A 444 -2.30 -11.36 11.19
N GLU A 445 -3.37 -12.15 11.30
CA GLU A 445 -4.22 -12.53 10.16
C GLU A 445 -5.04 -11.36 9.63
N GLU A 446 -5.65 -10.53 10.47
CA GLU A 446 -6.30 -9.31 9.99
C GLU A 446 -5.23 -8.39 9.35
N LEU A 447 -4.12 -8.11 10.04
CA LEU A 447 -2.97 -7.36 9.52
C LEU A 447 -2.54 -7.91 8.16
N PHE A 448 -2.46 -9.22 7.96
CA PHE A 448 -2.25 -9.82 6.64
C PHE A 448 -3.39 -9.52 5.66
N LYS A 449 -4.67 -9.71 6.00
CA LYS A 449 -5.81 -9.46 5.08
C LYS A 449 -5.79 -8.03 4.58
N GLY A 450 -5.71 -7.07 5.51
CA GLY A 450 -5.64 -5.66 5.17
C GLY A 450 -4.36 -5.29 4.45
N THR A 451 -3.20 -5.85 4.82
CA THR A 451 -1.89 -5.57 4.18
C THR A 451 -1.75 -6.24 2.81
N TYR A 452 -2.36 -7.40 2.57
CA TYR A 452 -2.39 -8.06 1.27
C TYR A 452 -3.33 -7.29 0.34
N ALA A 453 -4.50 -6.89 0.84
CA ALA A 453 -5.35 -5.87 0.25
C ALA A 453 -4.73 -4.46 0.28
N LEU A 454 -3.47 -4.33 0.74
CA LEU A 454 -2.67 -3.12 0.70
C LEU A 454 -1.58 -3.20 -0.36
N MET A 455 -0.94 -4.36 -0.53
CA MET A 455 0.10 -4.57 -1.53
C MET A 455 -0.48 -4.84 -2.91
N ARG A 456 -1.55 -5.65 -3.05
CA ARG A 456 -2.37 -5.70 -4.29
C ARG A 456 -2.95 -4.34 -4.69
N GLU A 457 -2.78 -3.39 -3.80
CA GLU A 457 -3.39 -2.11 -3.73
C GLU A 457 -2.27 -1.02 -3.72
N THR A 458 -0.99 -1.37 -3.53
CA THR A 458 0.17 -0.72 -4.21
C THR A 458 0.02 -0.89 -5.73
N HIS A 459 -0.84 -1.83 -6.12
CA HIS A 459 -1.37 -1.99 -7.44
C HIS A 459 -2.81 -1.37 -7.62
N VAL A 460 -3.43 -0.66 -6.61
CA VAL A 460 -4.79 0.04 -6.55
C VAL A 460 -5.14 1.30 -5.57
N LYS A 461 -4.55 1.66 -4.39
CA LYS A 461 -4.71 2.92 -3.52
C LYS A 461 -4.48 2.95 -1.88
N GLN A 462 -5.45 2.72 -0.92
CA GLN A 462 -5.36 2.41 0.62
C GLN A 462 -5.20 3.35 1.91
N LEU A 463 -5.66 2.87 3.15
CA LEU A 463 -5.31 3.02 4.67
C LEU A 463 -6.19 3.51 5.96
N GLU A 464 -5.67 4.11 7.11
CA GLU A 464 -6.20 4.32 8.57
C GLU A 464 -6.02 5.73 9.26
N GLN A 465 -6.06 6.10 10.61
CA GLN A 465 -6.93 6.09 11.90
C GLN A 465 -6.89 7.46 12.75
N PRO A 466 -6.65 7.70 14.12
CA PRO A 466 -6.58 7.01 15.48
C PRO A 466 -7.43 7.70 16.64
N ALA A 467 -7.37 7.69 18.03
CA ALA A 467 -6.87 7.05 19.35
C ALA A 467 -7.56 7.79 20.60
N PRO A 468 -7.20 7.86 21.96
CA PRO A 468 -6.65 7.04 23.13
C PRO A 468 -7.60 7.07 24.43
N ARG A 469 -7.39 7.09 25.81
CA ARG A 469 -6.40 6.84 26.97
C ARG A 469 -7.06 6.98 28.43
N SER A 470 -6.62 6.36 29.58
CA SER A 470 -6.74 6.83 31.05
C SER A 470 -6.21 5.89 32.22
N GLU A 471 -6.20 6.32 33.53
CA GLU A 471 -5.30 5.87 34.68
C GLU A 471 -5.92 5.54 36.09
N VAL A 472 -5.10 5.14 37.13
CA VAL A 472 -5.45 4.82 38.57
C VAL A 472 -4.29 5.14 39.60
N PRO A 473 -4.52 5.56 40.87
CA PRO A 473 -3.47 5.94 41.86
C PRO A 473 -3.36 5.12 43.21
N GLY A 474 -2.27 5.32 43.99
CA GLY A 474 -2.09 4.82 45.38
C GLY A 474 -0.78 5.29 46.08
N GLU A 475 -0.74 5.32 47.43
CA GLU A 475 0.35 5.96 48.25
C GLU A 475 1.27 4.98 49.07
N PRO A 476 2.44 5.44 49.60
CA PRO A 476 3.61 4.57 49.80
C PRO A 476 3.92 4.06 51.23
N LYS A 477 4.88 3.14 51.30
CA LYS A 477 5.73 2.83 52.47
C LYS A 477 7.21 2.96 52.09
N LYS A 478 8.14 2.94 53.06
CA LYS A 478 9.59 2.97 52.77
C LYS A 478 10.01 1.73 51.98
N GLU A 479 10.70 1.93 50.86
CA GLU A 479 11.16 0.88 49.95
C GLU A 479 12.69 0.76 49.90
N ARG A 480 13.17 -0.39 49.41
CA ARG A 480 14.53 -0.56 48.88
C ARG A 480 14.60 0.05 47.47
N GLU A 481 15.81 0.22 46.91
CA GLU A 481 15.92 0.59 45.50
C GLU A 481 15.40 -0.57 44.62
N LYS A 482 14.25 -0.34 43.97
CA LYS A 482 13.60 -1.27 43.05
C LYS A 482 14.03 -0.99 41.62
N VAL A 483 14.50 -2.02 40.92
CA VAL A 483 14.80 -1.97 39.48
C VAL A 483 13.69 -2.72 38.76
N PHE A 484 12.79 -1.94 38.15
CA PHE A 484 11.72 -2.47 37.32
C PHE A 484 12.25 -2.84 35.94
N ILE A 485 11.93 -4.04 35.46
CA ILE A 485 12.32 -4.56 34.14
C ILE A 485 11.07 -5.00 33.39
N SER A 486 10.90 -4.53 32.16
CA SER A 486 9.78 -4.87 31.29
C SER A 486 10.22 -4.97 29.83
N PRO A 487 9.47 -5.71 28.97
CA PRO A 487 9.71 -5.69 27.54
C PRO A 487 9.21 -4.34 27.01
N ASP A 488 10.12 -3.39 26.77
CA ASP A 488 9.79 -2.04 26.31
C ASP A 488 10.25 -1.80 24.84
N PRO A 489 9.69 -2.51 23.85
CA PRO A 489 10.19 -2.45 22.48
C PRO A 489 9.80 -1.15 21.77
N HIS A 490 10.63 -0.72 20.83
CA HIS A 490 10.36 0.43 19.95
C HIS A 490 9.58 0.02 18.69
N VAL A 491 9.43 -1.27 18.43
CA VAL A 491 8.80 -1.80 17.21
C VAL A 491 7.99 -3.06 17.49
N GLU A 492 6.95 -3.31 16.70
CA GLU A 492 6.23 -4.59 16.72
C GLU A 492 7.16 -5.73 16.29
N LEU A 493 7.11 -6.87 16.98
CA LEU A 493 8.21 -7.84 17.03
C LEU A 493 8.14 -8.86 15.88
N LEU A 494 8.25 -8.37 14.64
CA LEU A 494 8.09 -9.12 13.38
C LEU A 494 9.33 -8.99 12.46
N PRO A 495 10.54 -9.33 12.93
CA PRO A 495 11.79 -9.12 12.18
C PRO A 495 11.79 -9.77 10.80
N THR A 496 11.22 -10.97 10.62
CA THR A 496 11.19 -11.65 9.31
C THR A 496 10.44 -10.82 8.25
N MET A 497 9.38 -10.10 8.64
CA MET A 497 8.65 -9.22 7.73
C MET A 497 9.50 -8.02 7.31
N TYR A 498 10.16 -7.37 8.26
CA TYR A 498 10.99 -6.19 8.00
C TYR A 498 12.19 -6.50 7.10
N LEU A 499 12.89 -7.61 7.34
CA LEU A 499 14.04 -8.02 6.53
C LEU A 499 13.64 -8.30 5.08
N ARG A 500 12.57 -9.07 4.86
CA ARG A 500 12.05 -9.35 3.51
C ARG A 500 11.60 -8.07 2.80
N ARG A 501 11.01 -7.12 3.53
CA ARG A 501 10.59 -5.83 2.96
C ARG A 501 11.80 -4.94 2.59
N ALA A 502 12.86 -4.91 3.39
CA ALA A 502 14.12 -4.24 3.05
C ALA A 502 14.76 -4.83 1.78
N GLN A 503 14.86 -6.17 1.70
CA GLN A 503 15.33 -6.88 0.49
C GLN A 503 14.51 -6.52 -0.75
N SER A 504 13.19 -6.30 -0.61
CA SER A 504 12.33 -5.88 -1.71
C SER A 504 12.68 -4.49 -2.28
N TYR A 505 13.12 -3.53 -1.44
CA TYR A 505 13.57 -2.22 -1.92
C TYR A 505 14.94 -2.28 -2.59
N ARG A 506 15.84 -3.15 -2.10
CA ARG A 506 17.12 -3.42 -2.77
C ARG A 506 16.90 -3.91 -4.21
N PHE A 507 16.02 -4.89 -4.37
CA PHE A 507 15.62 -5.43 -5.67
C PHE A 507 15.02 -4.34 -6.59
N VAL A 508 14.19 -3.42 -6.08
CA VAL A 508 13.69 -2.29 -6.89
C VAL A 508 14.82 -1.37 -7.33
N ARG A 509 15.79 -1.06 -6.45
CA ARG A 509 16.93 -0.21 -6.81
C ARG A 509 17.72 -0.83 -7.97
N GLU A 510 18.01 -2.13 -7.88
CA GLU A 510 18.67 -2.91 -8.94
C GLU A 510 17.86 -2.84 -10.26
N VAL A 511 16.54 -3.08 -10.23
CA VAL A 511 15.66 -3.02 -11.41
C VAL A 511 15.60 -1.62 -12.05
N LEU A 512 15.57 -0.55 -11.25
CA LEU A 512 15.60 0.82 -11.75
C LEU A 512 16.97 1.18 -12.32
N GLN A 513 18.06 0.76 -11.68
CA GLN A 513 19.44 0.97 -12.16
C GLN A 513 19.68 0.26 -13.50
N GLU A 514 19.26 -1.01 -13.64
CA GLU A 514 19.30 -1.74 -14.92
C GLU A 514 18.47 -1.07 -16.04
N THR A 515 17.37 -0.41 -15.67
CA THR A 515 16.40 0.14 -16.63
C THR A 515 16.78 1.52 -17.13
N PHE A 516 17.11 2.43 -16.21
CA PHE A 516 17.29 3.84 -16.51
C PHE A 516 18.76 4.29 -16.48
N GLY A 517 19.64 3.57 -15.79
CA GLY A 517 20.98 4.05 -15.43
C GLY A 517 20.94 4.90 -14.15
N GLN A 518 21.93 4.74 -13.27
CA GLN A 518 21.96 5.37 -11.94
C GLN A 518 21.84 6.91 -12.02
N GLU A 519 22.52 7.51 -12.99
CA GLU A 519 22.54 8.95 -13.25
C GLU A 519 21.17 9.52 -13.67
N ASN A 520 20.29 8.68 -14.22
CA ASN A 520 18.95 9.08 -14.67
C ASN A 520 17.87 8.85 -13.60
N ILE A 521 18.16 8.15 -12.49
CA ILE A 521 17.24 8.01 -11.35
C ILE A 521 17.33 9.23 -10.43
N SER A 522 18.52 9.82 -10.25
CA SER A 522 18.74 11.00 -9.40
C SER A 522 17.85 12.24 -9.71
N PRO A 523 17.40 12.52 -10.96
CA PRO A 523 16.40 13.57 -11.22
C PRO A 523 14.94 13.10 -11.09
N MET A 524 14.66 11.82 -10.79
CA MET A 524 13.31 11.35 -10.46
C MET A 524 12.99 11.72 -9.01
N HIS A 525 11.75 12.12 -8.76
CA HIS A 525 11.21 12.34 -7.42
C HIS A 525 9.98 11.46 -7.23
N ARG A 526 9.79 10.93 -6.01
CA ARG A 526 8.55 10.24 -5.65
C ARG A 526 7.36 11.20 -5.79
N LEU A 527 6.27 10.74 -6.41
CA LEU A 527 5.04 11.53 -6.52
C LEU A 527 4.07 11.28 -5.36
N THR A 528 3.25 12.27 -5.06
CA THR A 528 2.10 12.18 -4.16
C THR A 528 0.86 12.77 -4.84
N ALA A 529 -0.29 12.71 -4.19
CA ALA A 529 -1.48 13.44 -4.64
C ALA A 529 -1.31 14.98 -4.69
N ALA A 530 -0.28 15.53 -4.03
CA ALA A 530 0.04 16.96 -4.03
C ALA A 530 1.16 17.34 -5.04
N GLY A 531 1.82 16.36 -5.67
CA GLY A 531 3.00 16.58 -6.52
C GLY A 531 4.25 15.80 -6.05
N PRO A 532 5.43 16.07 -6.63
CA PRO A 532 6.69 15.44 -6.21
C PRO A 532 7.11 15.85 -4.79
N VAL A 533 7.81 14.94 -4.09
CA VAL A 533 8.50 15.24 -2.82
C VAL A 533 9.87 15.87 -3.06
N GLU A 534 10.43 16.56 -2.05
CA GLU A 534 11.73 17.25 -2.17
C GLU A 534 12.92 16.28 -2.33
N MET A 535 12.86 15.08 -1.74
CA MET A 535 13.91 14.06 -1.85
C MET A 535 13.88 13.39 -3.22
N ASP A 536 15.06 13.08 -3.78
CA ASP A 536 15.14 12.27 -5.00
C ASP A 536 14.82 10.80 -4.74
N LEU A 537 14.38 10.10 -5.78
CA LEU A 537 13.89 8.73 -5.68
C LEU A 537 14.98 7.71 -5.35
N ALA A 538 16.25 7.98 -5.68
CA ALA A 538 17.35 7.08 -5.34
C ALA A 538 17.70 7.18 -3.85
N SER A 539 17.80 8.40 -3.32
CA SER A 539 18.01 8.66 -1.89
C SER A 539 16.84 8.18 -1.03
N GLU A 540 15.60 8.38 -1.48
CA GLU A 540 14.43 7.91 -0.71
C GLU A 540 14.29 6.38 -0.73
N LEU A 541 14.62 5.72 -1.84
CA LEU A 541 14.64 4.25 -1.92
C LEU A 541 15.72 3.61 -1.04
N ASP A 542 16.92 4.22 -0.99
CA ASP A 542 17.99 3.85 -0.06
C ASP A 542 17.59 4.09 1.42
N LEU A 543 16.95 5.23 1.72
CA LEU A 543 16.38 5.50 3.05
C LEU A 543 15.35 4.45 3.45
N MET A 544 14.48 4.02 2.53
CA MET A 544 13.45 3.00 2.81
C MET A 544 14.03 1.59 3.00
N GLU A 545 15.07 1.20 2.25
CA GLU A 545 15.83 -0.02 2.54
C GLU A 545 16.46 0.03 3.94
N ARG A 546 17.14 1.14 4.28
CA ARG A 546 17.81 1.33 5.57
C ARG A 546 16.83 1.40 6.74
N LEU A 547 15.66 1.99 6.55
CA LEU A 547 14.59 2.09 7.55
C LEU A 547 14.07 0.71 7.95
N PHE A 548 13.72 -0.13 6.98
CA PHE A 548 13.25 -1.49 7.24
C PHE A 548 14.37 -2.41 7.73
N THR A 549 15.61 -2.19 7.30
CA THR A 549 16.79 -2.87 7.87
C THR A 549 16.98 -2.50 9.34
N GLY A 550 16.76 -1.24 9.72
CA GLY A 550 16.80 -0.78 11.10
C GLY A 550 15.67 -1.35 11.97
N ALA A 551 14.45 -1.47 11.42
CA ALA A 551 13.33 -2.12 12.09
C ALA A 551 13.63 -3.62 12.36
N TYR A 552 14.23 -4.32 11.39
CA TYR A 552 14.72 -5.70 11.59
C TYR A 552 15.75 -5.78 12.72
N VAL A 553 16.81 -4.96 12.66
CA VAL A 553 17.89 -4.94 13.67
C VAL A 553 17.33 -4.68 15.08
N VAL A 554 16.49 -3.66 15.25
CA VAL A 554 15.90 -3.32 16.55
C VAL A 554 14.99 -4.45 17.05
N ALA A 555 14.11 -4.98 16.21
CA ALA A 555 13.24 -6.11 16.59
C ALA A 555 14.03 -7.36 17.02
N CYS A 556 15.11 -7.71 16.30
CA CYS A 556 15.99 -8.82 16.67
C CYS A 556 16.59 -8.63 18.06
N ARG A 557 17.20 -7.47 18.31
CA ARG A 557 17.87 -7.18 19.59
C ARG A 557 16.90 -7.14 20.77
N GLU A 558 15.71 -6.58 20.57
CA GLU A 558 14.66 -6.49 21.59
C GLU A 558 14.05 -7.85 21.97
N ILE A 559 14.08 -8.85 21.08
CA ILE A 559 13.71 -10.25 21.39
C ILE A 559 14.91 -11.15 21.78
N GLY A 560 16.12 -10.59 21.82
CA GLY A 560 17.35 -11.35 22.09
C GLY A 560 17.76 -12.32 20.97
N MET A 561 17.28 -12.12 19.74
CA MET A 561 17.68 -12.89 18.56
C MET A 561 18.94 -12.27 17.92
N GLN A 562 19.81 -13.12 17.38
CA GLN A 562 20.96 -12.67 16.60
C GLN A 562 20.51 -12.07 15.26
N GLU A 563 21.15 -10.97 14.86
CA GLU A 563 20.94 -10.36 13.55
C GLU A 563 21.79 -11.01 12.46
N GLU A 564 21.15 -11.37 11.35
CA GLU A 564 21.72 -12.04 10.18
C GLU A 564 21.45 -11.17 8.94
N LEU A 565 22.22 -10.09 8.81
CA LEU A 565 22.11 -9.18 7.66
C LEU A 565 22.74 -9.80 6.40
N PRO A 566 22.00 -9.89 5.27
CA PRO A 566 22.58 -10.26 3.98
C PRO A 566 23.66 -9.26 3.54
N GLU A 567 24.71 -9.76 2.89
CA GLU A 567 25.77 -8.94 2.32
C GLU A 567 25.20 -7.85 1.37
N GLY A 568 25.74 -6.63 1.50
CA GLY A 568 25.34 -5.46 0.71
C GLY A 568 23.94 -4.89 1.01
N LEU A 569 23.16 -5.46 1.93
CA LEU A 569 21.87 -4.86 2.31
C LEU A 569 22.10 -3.49 2.98
N GLY A 570 21.20 -2.54 2.71
CA GLY A 570 21.25 -1.19 3.27
C GLY A 570 22.47 -0.36 2.85
N GLY A 571 23.17 -0.76 1.78
CA GLY A 571 24.44 -0.15 1.36
C GLY A 571 25.65 -0.62 2.16
N GLY A 572 25.53 -1.70 2.96
CA GLY A 572 26.64 -2.26 3.74
C GLY A 572 27.03 -1.44 4.99
N LEU A 573 26.12 -0.63 5.53
CA LEU A 573 26.34 0.05 6.80
C LEU A 573 26.34 -0.94 7.98
N PRO A 574 27.01 -0.59 9.11
CA PRO A 574 26.86 -1.33 10.36
C PRO A 574 25.39 -1.38 10.82
N ALA A 575 24.98 -2.51 11.42
CA ALA A 575 23.64 -2.70 11.97
C ALA A 575 23.22 -1.57 12.94
N ASP A 576 24.16 -1.05 13.75
CA ASP A 576 23.94 0.08 14.64
C ASP A 576 23.49 1.36 13.91
N ASP A 577 23.95 1.60 12.69
CA ASP A 577 23.58 2.79 11.92
C ASP A 577 22.20 2.63 11.27
N HIS A 578 21.84 1.41 10.87
CA HIS A 578 20.45 1.07 10.53
C HIS A 578 19.50 1.27 11.72
N ALA A 579 19.87 0.77 12.91
CA ALA A 579 19.09 0.98 14.13
C ALA A 579 18.91 2.48 14.45
N LYS A 580 19.97 3.30 14.35
CA LYS A 580 19.88 4.75 14.52
C LYS A 580 18.95 5.42 13.50
N ILE A 581 18.96 5.00 12.24
CA ILE A 581 18.04 5.52 11.21
C ILE A 581 16.59 5.19 11.58
N PHE A 582 16.30 3.96 11.99
CA PHE A 582 14.95 3.56 12.39
C PHE A 582 14.49 4.25 13.68
N LEU A 583 15.31 4.33 14.72
CA LEU A 583 14.91 4.97 16.00
C LEU A 583 14.72 6.49 15.86
N ARG A 584 15.45 7.15 14.94
CA ARG A 584 15.17 8.54 14.53
C ARG A 584 13.79 8.68 13.90
N TRP A 585 13.40 7.73 13.07
CA TRP A 585 12.06 7.70 12.46
C TRP A 585 10.96 7.46 13.51
N VAL A 586 11.17 6.53 14.45
CA VAL A 586 10.26 6.30 15.59
C VAL A 586 10.06 7.58 16.40
N ALA A 587 11.14 8.32 16.67
CA ALA A 587 11.07 9.62 17.36
C ALA A 587 10.35 10.73 16.55
N SER A 588 10.09 10.53 15.26
CA SER A 588 9.37 11.47 14.38
C SER A 588 7.94 11.05 14.01
N LEU A 589 7.44 9.89 14.47
CA LEU A 589 6.14 9.31 14.07
C LEU A 589 4.96 10.32 14.05
N PRO A 590 4.74 11.18 15.06
CA PRO A 590 3.62 12.13 15.06
C PRO A 590 3.72 13.26 14.03
N SER A 591 4.81 13.30 13.26
CA SER A 591 5.11 14.31 12.24
C SER A 591 5.42 13.72 10.86
N ASP A 592 5.30 12.40 10.68
CA ASP A 592 5.60 11.77 9.40
C ASP A 592 4.46 11.99 8.38
N PRO A 593 4.74 12.64 7.23
CA PRO A 593 3.70 13.00 6.26
C PRO A 593 3.15 11.79 5.49
N ASP A 594 3.83 10.64 5.46
CA ASP A 594 3.30 9.40 4.86
C ASP A 594 2.32 8.68 5.79
N LEU A 595 2.32 9.01 7.09
CA LEU A 595 1.31 8.53 8.03
C LEU A 595 0.02 9.37 7.94
N ALA A 596 0.09 10.60 7.45
CA ALA A 596 -1.04 11.54 7.41
C ALA A 596 -2.17 11.30 6.37
N PRO A 597 -2.00 10.62 5.21
CA PRO A 597 -3.05 10.61 4.20
C PRO A 597 -4.31 9.88 4.66
N ASP A 598 -5.49 10.49 4.41
CA ASP A 598 -6.70 9.69 4.16
C ASP A 598 -6.49 8.88 2.88
N CYS A 599 -7.20 7.77 2.82
CA CYS A 599 -6.53 6.53 2.59
C CYS A 599 -7.52 5.51 2.00
N ARG A 600 -8.50 5.08 2.83
CA ARG A 600 -9.74 4.28 2.63
C ARG A 600 -10.19 4.09 1.17
N MET A 601 -10.59 2.86 0.82
CA MET A 601 -10.44 2.36 -0.56
C MET A 601 -11.32 1.15 -0.95
N MET A 602 -11.33 0.82 -2.25
CA MET A 602 -11.92 -0.39 -2.84
C MET A 602 -11.02 -1.00 -3.94
N VAL A 603 -10.91 -2.34 -3.97
CA VAL A 603 -10.12 -3.14 -4.93
C VAL A 603 -11.01 -4.09 -5.72
N PRO A 604 -11.00 -4.13 -7.06
CA PRO A 604 -11.58 -5.24 -7.82
C PRO A 604 -10.76 -6.52 -7.62
N VAL A 605 -11.41 -7.61 -7.20
CA VAL A 605 -10.77 -8.91 -6.94
C VAL A 605 -10.89 -9.83 -8.15
N PHE A 606 -12.12 -10.03 -8.62
CA PHE A 606 -12.50 -10.68 -9.86
C PHE A 606 -13.91 -10.23 -10.26
N PHE A 607 -14.30 -10.44 -11.52
CA PHE A 607 -15.68 -10.24 -11.97
C PHE A 607 -16.40 -11.59 -12.09
N ASP A 608 -17.52 -11.73 -11.39
CA ASP A 608 -18.35 -12.94 -11.43
C ASP A 608 -19.34 -12.81 -12.60
N LEU A 609 -19.11 -13.62 -13.65
CA LEU A 609 -19.94 -13.64 -14.86
C LEU A 609 -21.37 -14.12 -14.62
N GLN A 610 -21.61 -14.97 -13.60
CA GLN A 610 -22.94 -15.49 -13.30
C GLN A 610 -23.75 -14.49 -12.45
N ARG A 611 -23.11 -13.88 -11.44
CA ARG A 611 -23.74 -12.87 -10.56
C ARG A 611 -23.75 -11.47 -11.16
N GLN A 612 -23.01 -11.23 -12.25
CA GLN A 612 -22.77 -9.94 -12.88
C GLN A 612 -22.25 -8.84 -11.92
N LYS A 613 -21.57 -9.26 -10.83
CA LYS A 613 -20.98 -8.39 -9.81
C LYS A 613 -19.46 -8.53 -9.75
N SER A 614 -18.79 -7.46 -9.37
CA SER A 614 -17.37 -7.52 -8.98
C SER A 614 -17.28 -7.99 -7.53
N LYS A 615 -16.48 -9.03 -7.25
CA LYS A 615 -15.98 -9.25 -5.89
C LYS A 615 -14.94 -8.16 -5.62
N VAL A 616 -15.00 -7.53 -4.45
CA VAL A 616 -14.09 -6.45 -4.05
C VAL A 616 -13.52 -6.68 -2.66
N TRP A 617 -12.29 -6.22 -2.46
CA TRP A 617 -11.73 -5.98 -1.14
C TRP A 617 -11.92 -4.51 -0.80
N VAL A 618 -12.21 -4.20 0.47
CA VAL A 618 -12.33 -2.82 0.95
C VAL A 618 -11.53 -2.65 2.24
N MET A 619 -10.93 -1.48 2.39
CA MET A 619 -10.35 -1.03 3.66
C MET A 619 -11.12 0.20 4.11
N LEU A 620 -11.64 0.10 5.32
CA LEU A 620 -12.53 1.10 5.91
C LEU A 620 -11.75 2.07 6.82
N GLY A 621 -10.58 1.63 7.31
CA GLY A 621 -9.60 2.24 8.24
C GLY A 621 -8.80 1.09 8.90
N TRP A 622 -7.62 1.28 9.52
CA TRP A 622 -7.16 0.31 10.56
C TRP A 622 -8.10 0.49 11.81
N GLU A 623 -7.80 -0.12 12.95
CA GLU A 623 -8.44 -0.07 14.27
C GLU A 623 -7.41 -0.36 15.37
N HIS A 624 -7.51 0.31 16.52
CA HIS A 624 -6.61 0.05 17.65
C HIS A 624 -6.93 -1.26 18.35
N ALA A 625 -5.92 -2.13 18.44
CA ALA A 625 -5.90 -3.21 19.41
C ALA A 625 -4.87 -2.86 20.50
N ASN A 626 -5.23 -3.09 21.77
CA ASN A 626 -4.23 -3.12 22.83
C ASN A 626 -3.40 -4.41 22.69
N CYS A 627 -2.12 -4.35 23.05
CA CYS A 627 -1.25 -5.51 23.16
C CYS A 627 -0.49 -5.45 24.48
N THR A 628 -0.47 -6.55 25.20
CA THR A 628 0.26 -6.71 26.46
C THR A 628 1.41 -7.68 26.25
N LEU A 629 2.62 -7.16 26.43
CA LEU A 629 3.86 -7.91 26.38
C LEU A 629 4.24 -8.34 27.79
N GLY A 630 4.63 -9.60 27.98
CA GLY A 630 5.12 -10.12 29.25
C GLY A 630 6.32 -11.04 29.05
N TYR A 631 6.87 -11.53 30.16
CA TYR A 631 7.90 -12.57 30.13
C TYR A 631 7.26 -13.94 30.34
N GLU A 632 7.32 -14.79 29.32
CA GLU A 632 7.13 -16.25 29.47
C GLU A 632 8.36 -16.86 30.16
N LYS A 633 9.54 -16.32 29.83
CA LYS A 633 10.82 -16.61 30.48
C LYS A 633 11.60 -15.31 30.62
N TYR A 634 12.03 -15.00 31.84
CA TYR A 634 12.79 -13.78 32.15
C TYR A 634 14.16 -13.75 31.45
N PRO A 635 14.69 -12.55 31.14
CA PRO A 635 16.07 -12.39 30.69
C PRO A 635 17.05 -12.81 31.80
N GLY A 636 18.31 -13.07 31.42
CA GLY A 636 19.37 -13.25 32.42
C GLY A 636 19.69 -11.92 33.09
N ILE A 637 19.92 -11.91 34.40
CA ILE A 637 20.31 -10.70 35.14
C ILE A 637 21.70 -10.89 35.74
N ALA A 638 22.59 -9.92 35.51
CA ALA A 638 23.84 -9.78 36.24
C ALA A 638 23.91 -8.38 36.87
N ILE A 639 24.21 -8.31 38.17
CA ILE A 639 24.33 -7.05 38.91
C ILE A 639 25.79 -6.88 39.29
N THR A 640 26.37 -5.71 39.01
CA THR A 640 27.65 -5.29 39.58
C THR A 640 27.45 -4.06 40.45
N ASN A 641 28.26 -3.91 41.51
CA ASN A 641 28.29 -2.71 42.34
C ASN A 641 29.18 -1.61 41.71
N ALA A 642 29.34 -0.48 42.39
CA ALA A 642 30.12 0.66 41.89
C ALA A 642 31.59 0.32 41.55
N ASP A 643 32.18 -0.69 42.20
CA ASP A 643 33.53 -1.21 41.92
C ASP A 643 33.56 -2.15 40.70
N SER A 644 32.43 -2.31 39.98
CA SER A 644 32.22 -3.32 38.93
C SER A 644 32.34 -4.78 39.39
N LYS A 645 32.24 -5.05 40.71
CA LYS A 645 32.28 -6.42 41.27
C LYS A 645 30.89 -7.07 41.17
N PRO A 646 30.77 -8.36 40.79
CA PRO A 646 29.49 -9.07 40.78
C PRO A 646 28.85 -9.14 42.18
N VAL A 647 27.54 -8.94 42.24
CA VAL A 647 26.73 -9.04 43.46
C VAL A 647 25.90 -10.32 43.40
N GLU A 648 26.12 -11.24 44.34
CA GLU A 648 25.38 -12.51 44.39
C GLU A 648 24.00 -12.36 45.05
N PHE A 649 22.97 -12.88 44.39
CA PHE A 649 21.60 -12.82 44.88
C PHE A 649 21.38 -13.76 46.09
N GLY A 650 20.70 -13.27 47.13
CA GLY A 650 20.12 -14.11 48.19
C GLY A 650 21.04 -14.59 49.31
N LYS A 651 22.31 -14.18 49.39
CA LYS A 651 23.17 -14.48 50.56
C LYS A 651 22.89 -13.53 51.74
N PRO A 652 22.52 -14.05 52.94
CA PRO A 652 22.38 -13.21 54.13
C PRO A 652 23.71 -12.55 54.50
N GLY A 653 23.72 -11.21 54.59
CA GLY A 653 24.92 -10.42 54.95
C GLY A 653 25.73 -9.86 53.77
N GLY A 654 25.27 -10.02 52.52
CA GLY A 654 25.77 -9.22 51.39
C GLY A 654 25.29 -7.76 51.43
N GLU A 655 25.91 -6.89 50.63
CA GLU A 655 25.47 -5.51 50.39
C GLU A 655 24.01 -5.49 49.87
N GLU A 656 23.25 -4.42 50.16
CA GLU A 656 21.81 -4.35 49.81
C GLU A 656 21.58 -4.22 48.30
N ALA A 657 21.60 -5.37 47.61
CA ALA A 657 21.30 -5.50 46.19
C ALA A 657 19.86 -5.01 45.88
N PRO A 658 19.65 -4.33 44.74
CA PRO A 658 18.35 -3.81 44.37
C PRO A 658 17.32 -4.92 44.11
N GLU A 659 16.06 -4.64 44.43
CA GLU A 659 14.96 -5.57 44.21
C GLU A 659 14.56 -5.54 42.72
N ILE A 660 14.79 -6.66 42.02
CA ILE A 660 14.41 -6.81 40.60
C ILE A 660 12.93 -7.16 40.51
N ILE A 661 12.15 -6.30 39.84
CA ILE A 661 10.69 -6.50 39.65
C ILE A 661 10.38 -6.56 38.15
N PHE A 662 9.89 -7.70 37.69
CA PHE A 662 9.43 -7.86 36.32
C PHE A 662 7.98 -7.41 36.17
N HIS A 663 7.68 -6.64 35.14
CA HIS A 663 6.30 -6.25 34.79
C HIS A 663 6.04 -6.36 33.28
N GLY A 664 4.77 -6.50 32.91
CA GLY A 664 4.35 -6.46 31.51
C GLY A 664 4.21 -5.02 31.02
N ALA A 665 4.40 -4.82 29.71
CA ALA A 665 4.23 -3.53 29.06
C ALA A 665 2.99 -3.54 28.16
N HIS A 666 2.31 -2.40 28.07
CA HIS A 666 1.19 -2.21 27.14
C HIS A 666 1.65 -1.40 25.91
N ARG A 667 1.11 -1.75 24.75
CA ARG A 667 1.31 -1.08 23.45
C ARG A 667 -0.03 -0.98 22.72
N HIS A 668 -0.13 -0.04 21.79
CA HIS A 668 -1.25 0.05 20.84
C HIS A 668 -0.78 -0.44 19.48
N LEU A 669 -1.46 -1.44 18.92
CA LEU A 669 -1.28 -1.94 17.56
C LEU A 669 -2.39 -1.38 16.68
N ALA A 670 -2.08 -1.04 15.44
CA ALA A 670 -3.11 -0.74 14.45
C ALA A 670 -3.39 -1.98 13.58
N THR A 671 -4.68 -2.31 13.40
CA THR A 671 -5.19 -3.57 12.82
C THR A 671 -6.19 -3.27 11.70
N PRO A 672 -6.25 -3.94 10.54
CA PRO A 672 -7.11 -3.47 9.45
C PRO A 672 -8.59 -3.79 9.60
N VAL A 673 -9.43 -2.78 9.44
CA VAL A 673 -10.87 -2.96 9.23
C VAL A 673 -11.12 -3.29 7.76
N PHE A 674 -10.76 -4.52 7.42
CA PHE A 674 -10.93 -5.15 6.11
C PHE A 674 -12.33 -5.79 5.95
N ALA A 675 -12.79 -5.91 4.70
CA ALA A 675 -13.86 -6.83 4.30
C ALA A 675 -13.75 -7.27 2.82
N GLU A 676 -14.34 -8.42 2.48
CA GLU A 676 -14.45 -8.94 1.11
C GLU A 676 -15.93 -9.10 0.70
N VAL A 677 -16.43 -8.22 -0.18
CA VAL A 677 -17.87 -8.13 -0.54
C VAL A 677 -18.12 -8.16 -2.05
N TYR A 678 -19.38 -8.29 -2.48
CA TYR A 678 -19.78 -8.21 -3.90
C TYR A 678 -20.51 -6.90 -4.18
N VAL A 679 -20.07 -6.15 -5.20
CA VAL A 679 -20.69 -4.88 -5.63
C VAL A 679 -21.06 -4.89 -7.11
N THR A 680 -22.10 -4.13 -7.47
CA THR A 680 -22.45 -3.80 -8.85
C THR A 680 -21.55 -2.72 -9.44
N LYS A 681 -21.16 -1.72 -8.64
CA LYS A 681 -20.37 -0.56 -9.07
C LYS A 681 -19.01 -0.50 -8.38
N LEU A 682 -17.93 -0.32 -9.17
CA LEU A 682 -16.61 0.02 -8.64
C LEU A 682 -16.54 1.51 -8.28
N LEU A 683 -16.18 1.81 -7.05
CA LEU A 683 -15.91 3.17 -6.56
C LEU A 683 -14.40 3.43 -6.60
N ASN A 684 -13.97 4.57 -7.13
CA ASN A 684 -12.58 5.01 -6.97
C ASN A 684 -12.32 5.52 -5.54
N ARG A 685 -11.06 5.75 -5.19
CA ARG A 685 -10.61 6.15 -3.83
C ARG A 685 -11.40 7.37 -3.28
N ALA A 686 -11.71 8.36 -4.11
CA ALA A 686 -12.47 9.55 -3.70
C ALA A 686 -13.99 9.33 -3.61
N GLU A 687 -14.57 8.50 -4.47
CA GLU A 687 -15.97 8.03 -4.33
C GLU A 687 -16.14 7.19 -3.06
N PHE A 688 -15.19 6.29 -2.78
CA PHE A 688 -15.25 5.38 -1.65
C PHE A 688 -15.06 6.10 -0.30
N ARG A 689 -14.16 7.08 -0.20
CA ARG A 689 -14.04 7.92 1.01
C ARG A 689 -15.34 8.64 1.35
N ARG A 690 -16.00 9.25 0.35
CA ARG A 690 -17.31 9.90 0.54
C ARG A 690 -18.39 8.90 0.99
N HIS A 691 -18.31 7.65 0.52
CA HIS A 691 -19.18 6.56 1.00
C HIS A 691 -18.88 6.23 2.47
N CYS A 692 -17.62 6.04 2.84
CA CYS A 692 -17.21 5.84 4.23
C CYS A 692 -17.59 7.01 5.15
N ASP A 693 -17.49 8.25 4.68
CA ASP A 693 -17.86 9.46 5.45
C ASP A 693 -19.38 9.57 5.67
N ALA A 694 -20.19 9.02 4.77
CA ALA A 694 -21.64 9.01 4.87
C ALA A 694 -22.21 7.94 5.83
N TYR A 695 -21.52 6.80 5.98
CA TYR A 695 -22.01 5.66 6.77
C TYR A 695 -21.17 5.31 8.01
N GLN A 696 -19.92 5.78 8.07
CA GLN A 696 -19.00 5.82 9.21
C GLN A 696 -18.55 4.48 9.81
N THR A 697 -19.46 3.57 10.19
CA THR A 697 -19.10 2.28 10.81
C THR A 697 -19.03 1.15 9.78
N LYS A 698 -18.25 0.09 10.07
CA LYS A 698 -18.06 -1.05 9.18
C LYS A 698 -19.38 -1.64 8.68
N ALA A 699 -20.27 -2.00 9.60
CA ALA A 699 -21.55 -2.60 9.25
C ALA A 699 -22.43 -1.68 8.38
N ALA A 700 -22.51 -0.38 8.69
CA ALA A 700 -23.28 0.57 7.91
C ALA A 700 -22.68 0.85 6.53
N ILE A 701 -21.35 0.90 6.41
CA ILE A 701 -20.63 1.06 5.14
C ILE A 701 -20.92 -0.12 4.20
N LEU A 702 -20.79 -1.35 4.72
CA LEU A 702 -21.03 -2.58 3.95
C LEU A 702 -22.51 -2.76 3.59
N ALA A 703 -23.43 -2.41 4.48
CA ALA A 703 -24.88 -2.52 4.24
C ALA A 703 -25.43 -1.57 3.15
N ASN A 704 -24.64 -0.59 2.69
CA ASN A 704 -25.02 0.34 1.63
C ASN A 704 -24.11 0.24 0.37
N LEU A 705 -23.25 -0.78 0.28
CA LEU A 705 -22.43 -1.09 -0.91
C LEU A 705 -23.19 -2.03 -1.86
N GLU A 706 -23.82 -1.46 -2.90
CA GLU A 706 -24.66 -2.17 -3.89
C GLU A 706 -23.87 -2.87 -5.01
#